data_AF-A0A4W2BWH3-F1
#
_entry.id   AF-A0A4W2BWH3-F1
#
_cell.length_a   1.000
_cell.length_b   1.000
_cell.length_c   1.000
_cell.angle_alpha   90.00
_cell.angle_beta   90.00
_cell.angle_gamma   90.00
#
_symmetry.space_group_name_H-M   'P 1'
#
loop_
_entity.id
_entity.type
_entity.pdbx_description
1 polymer ?
#
loop_
_entity_poly.entity_id
_entity_poly.type
_entity_poly.pdbx_seq_one_letter_code
_entity_poly.pdbx_strand_id
1 'polypeptide(L)'
;MGKEGQRVTSLYKRLPLKDRHFTCSKIIGRRFACFAQRLSHRRKQSQCDLLNESTGQLPATCSSAASNNLNWNCRVKMTQQMQNLHLSQSKKHSTPSSPNAAKRLYRNLSEKLKGSHSSFDEAYFRTRTDRLSLRKTSVNFQGNEAMFEAVEQQDMDAVQILLYQYTPEELDLNTPNSEGLTPLDIAIMTNNVPIARILLKTGARESPHFVSLESRSIHLNTLVQEAQERVSELSAQVENEGFSLDNTEKEKQLKAWEWRYRLYRRMKTGFEHARAPEAPTSACLMVTSSTSLTVSFQEPLSVNAAVVTRYKVEWSMSKDFCPLAGEIIMENLQILKYTITGLTTGQQYFVQVSAYNMKGWGPAQTTTPACASPSNWKDYDDRAPRHKGQSEVLEGLLQQVRALHQHYSCRESSKLQTSGRKQSVSRSLKHLFHSSNKFVKTLKRGLYIAVIFYYKDNMLVTNEDQIPIVEIDDSHTSSITQDFLWFTKLSCMWEDIRWLRQSIPISMSSSTVLQTRQKMLAATAQLQNLLGTHNLGRVYYEPIKDRHGNILIVTIREVEMLYSFFSGKWMQISKLQSQRKSLSTPEEPTALDILLITIQDILSYHKRSHQRLSPGLYLGYLKLCSSVDQIKVLVTQKLPNILCHVKIRENYNISKEEWEWVQKLSGSESMESVDHTSDCPMQLFFYELQMAVKALLKQINIPLYQARNFRLYTQEVLEMGHNVSFLLLLPASDDVCTAPGQNNPYTPHSGFLNLPLQMFELVHFCSYREKFISLYCRLSAVVELDSLNTQQSLREAISDSEVAAAKQRHQQVLDFIQQIDEVWREMRWIMDALHYARYKQPVSGLSITKLIDTSDEQNLKKINSTSSHIDCLPSPSPSPEMHRRKAVSGKQ
;
A
#
# COMPACT_ATOMS: atom_id res chain seq x y z
N MET A 1 6.49 -80.80 14.24
CA MET A 1 7.81 -80.32 14.70
C MET A 1 8.43 -79.44 13.60
N GLY A 2 9.53 -78.72 13.86
CA GLY A 2 10.12 -77.74 12.91
C GLY A 2 10.92 -78.38 11.76
N LYS A 3 11.91 -77.70 11.15
CA LYS A 3 12.50 -76.37 11.42
C LYS A 3 13.41 -75.98 10.22
N GLU A 4 13.52 -74.70 9.86
CA GLU A 4 14.54 -74.13 8.92
C GLU A 4 14.58 -74.74 7.48
N GLY A 5 15.34 -74.24 6.48
CA GLY A 5 16.09 -72.98 6.36
C GLY A 5 16.82 -72.81 4.99
N GLN A 6 16.50 -71.72 4.27
CA GLN A 6 17.23 -71.05 3.15
C GLN A 6 18.33 -71.76 2.30
N ARG A 7 18.16 -71.76 0.95
CA ARG A 7 19.00 -71.12 -0.12
C ARG A 7 18.54 -71.67 -1.50
N VAL A 8 18.21 -70.92 -2.56
CA VAL A 8 18.75 -69.71 -3.27
C VAL A 8 19.72 -70.05 -4.43
N THR A 9 19.17 -70.09 -5.66
CA THR A 9 19.73 -69.77 -7.01
C THR A 9 18.53 -69.80 -7.99
N SER A 10 18.18 -68.88 -8.91
CA SER A 10 18.93 -68.06 -9.92
C SER A 10 19.37 -68.90 -11.14
N LEU A 11 19.18 -68.59 -12.44
CA LEU A 11 18.63 -67.44 -13.23
C LEU A 11 17.95 -68.01 -14.53
N TYR A 12 17.41 -67.34 -15.58
CA TYR A 12 17.03 -65.95 -15.95
C TYR A 12 16.20 -65.97 -17.28
N LYS A 13 15.33 -64.97 -17.56
CA LYS A 13 15.02 -64.46 -18.92
C LYS A 13 14.36 -63.06 -18.90
N ARG A 14 14.37 -62.36 -20.05
CA ARG A 14 14.19 -60.88 -20.19
C ARG A 14 12.78 -60.44 -20.62
N LEU A 15 12.41 -59.18 -20.29
CA LEU A 15 11.46 -58.31 -21.01
C LEU A 15 11.94 -56.82 -20.94
N PRO A 16 11.37 -55.85 -21.71
CA PRO A 16 12.08 -54.62 -22.13
C PRO A 16 11.79 -53.33 -21.33
N LEU A 17 12.52 -52.25 -21.66
CA LEU A 17 12.39 -50.93 -21.04
C LEU A 17 11.16 -50.14 -21.54
N LYS A 18 10.23 -49.84 -20.63
CA LYS A 18 9.43 -48.61 -20.56
C LYS A 18 9.38 -48.14 -19.08
N ASP A 19 8.68 -47.05 -18.79
CA ASP A 19 8.46 -46.48 -17.45
C ASP A 19 9.68 -45.96 -16.65
N ARG A 20 10.11 -44.74 -16.99
CA ARG A 20 10.76 -43.81 -16.03
C ARG A 20 10.03 -42.46 -15.84
N HIS A 21 9.15 -42.06 -16.77
CA HIS A 21 8.39 -40.79 -16.62
C HIS A 21 7.20 -40.92 -15.67
N PHE A 22 6.45 -42.02 -15.70
CA PHE A 22 5.27 -42.23 -14.83
C PHE A 22 5.62 -42.39 -13.34
N THR A 23 6.79 -42.92 -13.01
CA THR A 23 7.21 -43.16 -11.62
C THR A 23 7.56 -41.87 -10.89
N CYS A 24 8.22 -40.90 -11.55
CA CYS A 24 8.55 -39.61 -10.92
C CYS A 24 7.29 -38.82 -10.52
N SER A 25 6.31 -38.71 -11.43
CA SER A 25 5.02 -38.07 -11.16
C SER A 25 4.27 -38.77 -10.00
N LYS A 26 4.24 -40.12 -9.98
CA LYS A 26 3.65 -40.88 -8.87
C LYS A 26 4.40 -40.70 -7.53
N ILE A 27 5.71 -40.46 -7.53
CA ILE A 27 6.49 -40.20 -6.29
C ILE A 27 6.23 -38.79 -5.75
N ILE A 28 6.18 -37.78 -6.63
CA ILE A 28 5.80 -36.41 -6.24
C ILE A 28 4.35 -36.39 -5.73
N GLY A 29 3.44 -37.02 -6.48
CA GLY A 29 2.06 -37.24 -6.06
C GLY A 29 1.95 -37.93 -4.71
N ARG A 30 2.77 -38.96 -4.41
CA ARG A 30 2.83 -39.62 -3.10
C ARG A 30 3.36 -38.69 -1.99
N ARG A 31 4.35 -37.84 -2.23
CA ARG A 31 4.84 -36.89 -1.20
C ARG A 31 3.77 -35.84 -0.85
N PHE A 32 3.11 -35.25 -1.84
CA PHE A 32 1.97 -34.35 -1.60
C PHE A 32 0.76 -35.09 -1.01
N ALA A 33 0.47 -36.32 -1.43
CA ALA A 33 -0.58 -37.13 -0.84
C ALA A 33 -0.30 -37.52 0.61
N CYS A 34 0.95 -37.81 1.01
CA CYS A 34 1.28 -38.04 2.43
C CYS A 34 1.17 -36.76 3.27
N PHE A 35 1.45 -35.58 2.71
CA PHE A 35 1.18 -34.30 3.36
C PHE A 35 -0.33 -34.05 3.54
N ALA A 36 -1.11 -34.25 2.47
CA ALA A 36 -2.57 -34.16 2.50
C ALA A 36 -3.23 -35.24 3.38
N GLN A 37 -2.68 -36.46 3.45
CA GLN A 37 -3.18 -37.55 4.30
C GLN A 37 -2.96 -37.27 5.79
N ARG A 38 -1.86 -36.62 6.17
CA ARG A 38 -1.66 -36.15 7.55
C ARG A 38 -2.72 -35.10 7.94
N LEU A 39 -3.11 -34.24 7.00
CA LEU A 39 -4.21 -33.29 7.19
C LEU A 39 -5.59 -33.98 7.22
N SER A 40 -5.84 -34.97 6.35
CA SER A 40 -7.12 -35.69 6.33
C SER A 40 -7.29 -36.68 7.49
N HIS A 41 -6.21 -37.19 8.10
CA HIS A 41 -6.31 -38.05 9.28
C HIS A 41 -6.88 -37.28 10.49
N ARG A 42 -6.42 -36.04 10.71
CA ARG A 42 -7.03 -35.14 11.71
C ARG A 42 -8.53 -34.95 11.45
N ARG A 43 -8.93 -34.80 10.17
CA ARG A 43 -10.33 -34.59 9.77
C ARG A 43 -11.25 -35.81 9.95
N LYS A 44 -10.72 -37.04 10.00
CA LYS A 44 -11.50 -38.23 10.36
C LYS A 44 -11.60 -38.43 11.87
N GLN A 45 -10.56 -38.06 12.60
CA GLN A 45 -10.54 -38.24 14.06
C GLN A 45 -11.56 -37.33 14.74
N SER A 46 -11.77 -36.11 14.23
CA SER A 46 -12.84 -35.19 14.66
C SER A 46 -14.25 -35.56 14.18
N GLN A 47 -14.49 -36.77 13.65
CA GLN A 47 -15.79 -37.19 13.11
C GLN A 47 -16.28 -38.54 13.68
N CYS A 48 -15.52 -39.16 14.60
CA CYS A 48 -15.97 -40.36 15.33
C CYS A 48 -16.69 -40.03 16.65
N ASP A 49 -16.45 -38.85 17.22
CA ASP A 49 -16.94 -38.48 18.57
C ASP A 49 -18.33 -37.80 18.55
N LEU A 50 -19.09 -37.94 17.44
CA LEU A 50 -20.39 -37.29 17.21
C LEU A 50 -21.54 -38.28 16.93
N LEU A 51 -21.37 -39.55 17.33
CA LEU A 51 -22.40 -40.60 17.22
C LEU A 51 -22.58 -41.37 18.52
N ASN A 52 -22.93 -40.67 19.61
CA ASN A 52 -23.63 -41.23 20.76
C ASN A 52 -24.18 -40.10 21.66
N GLU A 53 -25.46 -39.77 21.53
CA GLU A 53 -26.46 -39.75 22.62
C GLU A 53 -27.80 -39.16 22.15
N SER A 54 -28.91 -39.74 22.59
CA SER A 54 -30.27 -39.25 22.28
C SER A 54 -31.34 -39.86 23.20
N THR A 55 -31.96 -39.06 24.09
CA THR A 55 -33.39 -39.09 24.52
C THR A 55 -33.66 -38.15 25.73
N GLY A 56 -34.91 -37.70 25.90
CA GLY A 56 -35.41 -36.93 27.07
C GLY A 56 -35.21 -35.41 26.97
N GLN A 57 -36.13 -34.60 26.43
CA GLN A 57 -37.50 -34.21 26.87
C GLN A 57 -37.57 -33.18 28.03
N LEU A 58 -38.40 -32.15 27.81
CA LEU A 58 -38.68 -30.98 28.68
C LEU A 58 -39.90 -31.25 29.62
N PRO A 59 -40.17 -30.38 30.61
CA PRO A 59 -41.12 -29.27 30.37
C PRO A 59 -40.78 -27.92 31.08
N ALA A 60 -41.61 -26.90 30.80
CA ALA A 60 -41.58 -25.52 31.32
C ALA A 60 -42.22 -25.39 32.75
N THR A 61 -42.46 -24.25 33.42
CA THR A 61 -42.67 -22.81 33.08
C THR A 61 -42.08 -21.87 34.17
N CYS A 62 -41.88 -20.56 33.93
CA CYS A 62 -42.84 -19.46 34.19
C CYS A 62 -42.30 -18.08 33.72
N SER A 63 -43.12 -17.01 33.77
CA SER A 63 -42.95 -15.77 33.00
C SER A 63 -43.12 -14.44 33.77
N SER A 64 -42.78 -13.31 33.10
CA SER A 64 -42.94 -11.87 33.45
C SER A 64 -41.65 -11.12 33.87
N ALA A 65 -41.49 -9.79 33.70
CA ALA A 65 -41.98 -8.83 32.68
C ALA A 65 -41.20 -7.48 32.78
N ALA A 66 -41.33 -6.62 31.75
CA ALA A 66 -41.06 -5.16 31.75
C ALA A 66 -39.62 -4.59 31.95
N SER A 67 -38.99 -4.23 30.82
CA SER A 67 -38.30 -2.94 30.52
C SER A 67 -37.57 -2.13 31.62
N ASN A 68 -36.29 -1.79 31.37
CA ASN A 68 -35.95 -0.48 30.80
C ASN A 68 -34.47 -0.34 30.33
N ASN A 69 -34.22 0.63 29.45
CA ASN A 69 -32.89 0.99 28.95
C ASN A 69 -32.07 1.82 29.97
N LEU A 70 -30.74 1.67 29.96
CA LEU A 70 -29.81 2.70 30.45
C LEU A 70 -28.54 2.74 29.61
N ASN A 71 -28.07 3.95 29.30
CA ASN A 71 -26.88 4.23 28.48
C ASN A 71 -26.06 5.32 29.20
N TRP A 72 -24.75 5.14 29.33
CA TRP A 72 -23.89 6.00 30.14
C TRP A 72 -22.73 6.63 29.35
N ASN A 73 -22.97 7.84 28.87
CA ASN A 73 -21.90 8.78 28.49
C ASN A 73 -21.32 9.45 29.74
N CYS A 74 -20.02 9.72 29.75
CA CYS A 74 -19.35 10.42 30.86
C CYS A 74 -18.74 11.76 30.39
N ARG A 75 -19.11 12.84 31.09
CA ARG A 75 -18.48 14.17 31.02
C ARG A 75 -18.41 14.73 32.45
N VAL A 76 -17.29 15.35 32.81
CA VAL A 76 -17.07 15.96 34.13
C VAL A 76 -16.47 17.36 33.98
N LYS A 77 -16.97 18.35 34.73
CA LYS A 77 -16.32 19.66 34.90
C LYS A 77 -16.65 20.29 36.26
N MET A 78 -15.59 20.75 36.93
CA MET A 78 -15.49 21.94 37.80
C MET A 78 -16.48 22.18 38.96
N THR A 79 -15.91 22.35 40.15
CA THR A 79 -16.13 23.51 41.03
C THR A 79 -14.79 23.95 41.64
N GLN A 80 -14.73 25.16 42.21
CA GLN A 80 -13.50 25.83 42.68
C GLN A 80 -13.85 26.78 43.85
N GLN A 81 -12.96 26.93 44.85
CA GLN A 81 -12.99 28.05 45.81
C GLN A 81 -11.61 28.26 46.49
N MET A 82 -11.39 29.42 47.11
CA MET A 82 -10.12 29.84 47.74
C MET A 82 -10.34 30.32 49.18
N GLN A 83 -9.32 30.21 50.05
CA GLN A 83 -9.08 31.19 51.14
C GLN A 83 -7.66 31.11 51.76
N ASN A 84 -6.81 32.07 51.38
CA ASN A 84 -6.04 33.04 52.20
C ASN A 84 -5.32 32.71 53.55
N LEU A 85 -4.23 33.48 53.79
CA LEU A 85 -3.55 33.88 55.06
C LEU A 85 -2.29 33.14 55.62
N HIS A 86 -1.13 33.80 55.39
CA HIS A 86 -0.10 34.25 56.37
C HIS A 86 0.86 33.29 57.16
N LEU A 87 2.18 33.58 57.02
CA LEU A 87 3.30 33.67 58.02
C LEU A 87 4.65 33.27 57.36
N SER A 88 5.85 33.75 57.69
CA SER A 88 6.35 35.11 58.03
C SER A 88 7.89 35.11 58.16
N GLN A 89 8.62 35.92 57.36
CA GLN A 89 9.99 36.47 57.59
C GLN A 89 11.17 35.52 57.96
N SER A 90 12.40 35.73 57.47
CA SER A 90 13.14 37.00 57.57
C SER A 90 14.38 37.13 56.66
N LYS A 91 14.68 38.39 56.29
CA LYS A 91 15.98 39.12 56.19
C LYS A 91 17.28 38.31 55.96
N LYS A 92 18.26 38.73 55.15
CA LYS A 92 18.62 39.97 54.39
C LYS A 92 19.60 39.51 53.26
N HIS A 93 20.05 40.23 52.24
CA HIS A 93 19.99 41.63 51.74
C HIS A 93 20.17 41.52 50.17
N SER A 94 20.27 42.53 49.30
CA SER A 94 20.24 44.01 49.31
C SER A 94 19.70 44.51 47.93
N THR A 95 19.54 45.82 47.73
CA THR A 95 18.91 46.43 46.53
C THR A 95 19.59 47.79 46.17
N PRO A 96 19.03 48.70 45.34
CA PRO A 96 19.23 48.75 43.87
C PRO A 96 19.64 50.18 43.39
N SER A 97 19.56 50.48 42.08
CA SER A 97 18.89 51.72 41.60
C SER A 97 18.83 51.91 40.07
N SER A 98 17.72 52.51 39.65
CA SER A 98 17.56 53.53 38.59
C SER A 98 16.64 54.63 39.22
N PRO A 99 16.17 55.70 38.56
CA PRO A 99 16.34 56.16 37.16
C PRO A 99 16.72 57.66 37.05
N ASN A 100 16.69 58.23 35.83
CA ASN A 100 16.20 59.60 35.62
C ASN A 100 15.87 59.90 34.15
N ALA A 101 15.18 61.02 33.85
CA ALA A 101 14.79 61.40 32.49
C ALA A 101 14.76 62.93 32.25
N ALA A 102 15.30 63.40 31.11
CA ALA A 102 14.97 64.72 30.52
C ALA A 102 15.36 64.85 29.03
N LYS A 103 14.60 65.67 28.30
CA LYS A 103 14.55 65.89 26.83
C LYS A 103 15.75 66.67 26.22
N ARG A 104 15.78 66.72 24.86
CA ARG A 104 16.26 67.83 23.95
C ARG A 104 17.80 67.95 23.73
N LEU A 105 18.42 67.84 22.53
CA LEU A 105 18.14 68.39 21.18
C LEU A 105 19.02 67.78 20.03
N TYR A 106 18.48 67.74 18.81
CA TYR A 106 19.08 67.92 17.45
C TYR A 106 20.38 67.22 16.90
N ARG A 107 20.15 66.53 15.76
CA ARG A 107 20.76 66.71 14.41
C ARG A 107 21.97 65.86 13.92
N ASN A 108 21.66 65.04 12.90
CA ASN A 108 22.37 64.63 11.67
C ASN A 108 23.91 64.46 11.62
N LEU A 109 24.35 63.37 10.98
CA LEU A 109 25.04 63.27 9.66
C LEU A 109 25.19 61.74 9.37
N SER A 110 24.76 61.16 8.24
CA SER A 110 25.16 61.30 6.82
C SER A 110 26.09 60.15 6.37
N GLU A 111 25.81 59.60 5.20
CA GLU A 111 26.45 58.41 4.61
C GLU A 111 27.80 58.72 3.95
N LYS A 112 28.61 57.68 3.65
CA LYS A 112 28.86 57.21 2.25
C LYS A 112 29.85 56.04 2.13
N LEU A 113 29.98 55.57 0.87
CA LEU A 113 30.99 54.64 0.29
C LEU A 113 30.64 53.13 0.35
N LYS A 114 30.73 52.34 -0.74
CA LYS A 114 31.03 52.67 -2.16
C LYS A 114 30.70 51.52 -3.14
N GLY A 115 30.25 51.88 -4.36
CA GLY A 115 30.53 51.18 -5.64
C GLY A 115 29.69 49.93 -5.99
N SER A 116 29.44 49.59 -7.27
CA SER A 116 29.81 50.26 -8.54
C SER A 116 28.99 49.72 -9.74
N HIS A 117 28.71 50.57 -10.75
CA HIS A 117 28.50 50.36 -12.22
C HIS A 117 27.81 49.07 -12.77
N SER A 118 27.02 49.02 -13.85
CA SER A 118 26.45 49.94 -14.88
C SER A 118 25.73 49.09 -15.96
N SER A 119 24.79 49.50 -16.85
CA SER A 119 23.89 50.67 -17.04
C SER A 119 23.05 50.46 -18.34
N PHE A 120 21.91 51.16 -18.51
CA PHE A 120 20.97 51.12 -19.68
C PHE A 120 20.19 49.79 -19.86
N ASP A 121 18.90 49.77 -20.22
CA ASP A 121 17.88 50.85 -20.39
C ASP A 121 16.44 50.28 -20.18
N GLU A 122 15.41 51.13 -20.27
CA GLU A 122 13.99 50.81 -20.55
C GLU A 122 13.17 50.08 -19.43
N ALA A 123 11.87 50.32 -19.21
CA ALA A 123 11.11 51.59 -19.15
C ALA A 123 9.84 51.43 -18.27
N TYR A 124 9.58 52.41 -17.38
CA TYR A 124 8.35 52.62 -16.60
C TYR A 124 7.90 51.53 -15.57
N PHE A 125 7.06 51.96 -14.61
CA PHE A 125 6.33 51.15 -13.62
C PHE A 125 7.09 50.27 -12.59
N ARG A 126 8.08 50.83 -11.86
CA ARG A 126 8.39 50.39 -10.46
C ARG A 126 8.86 51.52 -9.54
N THR A 127 7.92 52.29 -8.96
CA THR A 127 8.22 53.27 -7.90
C THR A 127 7.13 53.40 -6.82
N ARG A 128 6.74 52.29 -6.17
CA ARG A 128 6.10 52.34 -4.84
C ARG A 128 6.13 51.02 -4.06
N THR A 129 7.32 50.55 -3.66
CA THR A 129 7.43 49.50 -2.64
C THR A 129 8.76 49.57 -1.89
N ASP A 130 8.88 50.50 -0.94
CA ASP A 130 9.86 50.37 0.14
C ASP A 130 9.32 51.00 1.43
N ARG A 131 9.68 50.38 2.57
CA ARG A 131 9.07 50.50 3.91
C ARG A 131 7.58 50.12 3.98
N LEU A 132 7.29 49.00 4.66
CA LEU A 132 6.31 48.95 5.77
C LEU A 132 6.32 47.58 6.48
N SER A 133 7.32 47.34 7.34
CA SER A 133 7.36 46.16 8.21
C SER A 133 6.49 46.34 9.46
N LEU A 134 5.18 46.58 9.29
CA LEU A 134 4.20 46.72 10.38
C LEU A 134 2.76 46.52 9.87
N ARG A 135 1.98 45.70 10.60
CA ARG A 135 0.55 45.32 10.35
C ARG A 135 0.30 44.38 9.15
N LYS A 136 0.01 43.10 9.45
CA LYS A 136 -0.49 42.13 8.45
C LYS A 136 -1.81 42.57 7.80
N THR A 137 -2.70 43.19 8.58
CA THR A 137 -4.09 43.51 8.17
C THR A 137 -4.20 44.45 6.97
N SER A 138 -3.20 45.31 6.71
CA SER A 138 -3.20 46.24 5.58
C SER A 138 -2.73 45.63 4.26
N VAL A 139 -2.05 44.48 4.29
CA VAL A 139 -1.55 43.81 3.07
C VAL A 139 -2.70 43.10 2.35
N ASN A 140 -3.54 42.36 3.08
CA ASN A 140 -4.72 41.70 2.54
C ASN A 140 -5.70 42.69 1.86
N PHE A 141 -5.87 43.89 2.43
CA PHE A 141 -6.75 44.92 1.85
C PHE A 141 -6.25 45.36 0.46
N GLN A 142 -4.95 45.63 0.33
CA GLN A 142 -4.33 46.01 -0.96
C GLN A 142 -4.33 44.86 -1.97
N GLY A 143 -4.17 43.62 -1.52
CA GLY A 143 -4.28 42.43 -2.38
C GLY A 143 -5.70 42.26 -2.94
N ASN A 144 -6.72 42.37 -2.09
CA ASN A 144 -8.12 42.30 -2.52
C ASN A 144 -8.49 43.45 -3.48
N GLU A 145 -8.10 44.69 -3.18
CA GLU A 145 -8.38 45.87 -4.03
C GLU A 145 -7.75 45.71 -5.42
N ALA A 146 -6.48 45.31 -5.51
CA ALA A 146 -5.80 45.03 -6.78
C ALA A 146 -6.43 43.84 -7.55
N MET A 147 -6.99 42.85 -6.84
CA MET A 147 -7.68 41.71 -7.46
C MET A 147 -9.03 42.11 -8.06
N PHE A 148 -9.78 43.00 -7.40
CA PHE A 148 -10.96 43.61 -8.03
C PHE A 148 -10.55 44.42 -9.26
N GLU A 149 -9.54 45.30 -9.15
CA GLU A 149 -9.07 46.11 -10.28
C GLU A 149 -8.64 45.26 -11.50
N ALA A 150 -7.87 44.19 -11.30
CA ALA A 150 -7.42 43.31 -12.37
C ALA A 150 -8.59 42.59 -13.07
N VAL A 151 -9.56 42.08 -12.31
CA VAL A 151 -10.76 41.41 -12.87
C VAL A 151 -11.69 42.41 -13.57
N GLU A 152 -11.84 43.61 -13.00
CA GLU A 152 -12.59 44.73 -13.57
C GLU A 152 -12.01 45.16 -14.93
N GLN A 153 -10.69 45.36 -15.00
CA GLN A 153 -9.97 45.68 -16.24
C GLN A 153 -9.89 44.51 -17.23
N GLN A 154 -10.27 43.29 -16.81
CA GLN A 154 -10.16 42.03 -17.55
C GLN A 154 -8.70 41.62 -17.86
N ASP A 155 -7.75 42.08 -17.04
CA ASP A 155 -6.34 41.69 -17.12
C ASP A 155 -6.15 40.28 -16.55
N MET A 156 -5.91 39.33 -17.45
CA MET A 156 -5.70 37.93 -17.11
C MET A 156 -4.35 37.70 -16.40
N ASP A 157 -3.30 38.40 -16.83
CA ASP A 157 -1.95 38.15 -16.37
C ASP A 157 -1.74 38.75 -14.97
N ALA A 158 -2.31 39.92 -14.68
CA ALA A 158 -2.39 40.47 -13.33
C ALA A 158 -3.15 39.54 -12.38
N VAL A 159 -4.31 39.00 -12.79
CA VAL A 159 -5.06 37.98 -12.03
C VAL A 159 -4.19 36.75 -11.74
N GLN A 160 -3.43 36.26 -12.73
CA GLN A 160 -2.56 35.09 -12.55
C GLN A 160 -1.37 35.38 -11.61
N ILE A 161 -0.78 36.57 -11.69
CA ILE A 161 0.32 37.01 -10.81
C ILE A 161 -0.17 37.13 -9.37
N LEU A 162 -1.32 37.76 -9.12
CA LEU A 162 -1.89 37.90 -7.77
C LEU A 162 -2.19 36.53 -7.14
N LEU A 163 -2.81 35.61 -7.88
CA LEU A 163 -3.12 34.25 -7.42
C LEU A 163 -1.88 33.35 -7.24
N TYR A 164 -0.73 33.72 -7.80
CA TYR A 164 0.56 33.06 -7.57
C TYR A 164 1.35 33.69 -6.40
N GLN A 165 1.20 35.00 -6.19
CA GLN A 165 1.98 35.77 -5.21
C GLN A 165 1.43 35.66 -3.78
N TYR A 166 0.12 35.53 -3.61
CA TYR A 166 -0.55 35.49 -2.30
C TYR A 166 -1.07 34.08 -1.96
N THR A 167 -1.12 33.74 -0.66
CA THR A 167 -1.78 32.50 -0.22
C THR A 167 -3.31 32.68 -0.10
N PRO A 168 -4.11 31.60 -0.10
CA PRO A 168 -5.57 31.69 0.06
C PRO A 168 -6.04 32.33 1.39
N GLU A 169 -5.16 32.43 2.38
CA GLU A 169 -5.40 33.13 3.66
C GLU A 169 -5.02 34.62 3.63
N GLU A 170 -4.29 35.05 2.58
CA GLU A 170 -3.83 36.44 2.40
C GLU A 170 -4.68 37.20 1.37
N LEU A 171 -5.23 36.50 0.37
CA LEU A 171 -6.10 37.04 -0.68
C LEU A 171 -7.47 36.33 -0.67
N ASP A 172 -8.51 37.01 -0.16
CA ASP A 172 -9.86 36.43 -0.07
C ASP A 172 -10.73 36.82 -1.28
N LEU A 173 -11.06 35.82 -2.09
CA LEU A 173 -11.88 35.93 -3.29
C LEU A 173 -13.40 35.88 -3.02
N ASN A 174 -13.82 35.69 -1.76
CA ASN A 174 -15.21 35.42 -1.38
C ASN A 174 -15.88 36.54 -0.58
N THR A 175 -15.11 37.45 0.03
CA THR A 175 -15.64 38.70 0.60
C THR A 175 -16.10 39.64 -0.52
N PRO A 176 -17.37 40.09 -0.55
CA PRO A 176 -17.83 41.06 -1.54
C PRO A 176 -17.25 42.47 -1.33
N ASN A 177 -17.18 43.26 -2.40
CA ASN A 177 -16.86 44.69 -2.34
C ASN A 177 -18.02 45.54 -1.78
N SER A 178 -17.85 46.87 -1.77
CA SER A 178 -18.89 47.84 -1.39
C SER A 178 -20.20 47.67 -2.17
N GLU A 179 -20.10 47.25 -3.42
CA GLU A 179 -21.21 47.02 -4.34
C GLU A 179 -21.85 45.62 -4.16
N GLY A 180 -21.42 44.86 -3.16
CA GLY A 180 -21.94 43.52 -2.85
C GLY A 180 -21.54 42.42 -3.84
N LEU A 181 -20.55 42.66 -4.72
CA LEU A 181 -20.05 41.75 -5.76
C LEU A 181 -18.76 41.04 -5.29
N THR A 182 -18.58 39.76 -5.63
CA THR A 182 -17.24 39.12 -5.59
C THR A 182 -16.51 39.32 -6.92
N PRO A 183 -15.18 39.07 -7.01
CA PRO A 183 -14.49 39.07 -8.29
C PRO A 183 -15.05 38.03 -9.27
N LEU A 184 -15.58 36.90 -8.77
CA LEU A 184 -16.23 35.90 -9.62
C LEU A 184 -17.52 36.44 -10.24
N ASP A 185 -18.34 37.17 -9.48
CA ASP A 185 -19.58 37.79 -9.99
C ASP A 185 -19.30 38.74 -11.18
N ILE A 186 -18.23 39.55 -11.09
CA ILE A 186 -17.80 40.46 -12.17
C ILE A 186 -17.32 39.64 -13.39
N ALA A 187 -16.51 38.60 -13.18
CA ALA A 187 -16.01 37.75 -14.25
C ALA A 187 -17.13 37.01 -15.00
N ILE A 188 -18.11 36.42 -14.29
CA ILE A 188 -19.22 35.70 -14.93
C ILE A 188 -20.24 36.64 -15.60
N MET A 189 -20.56 37.79 -14.98
CA MET A 189 -21.51 38.75 -15.57
C MET A 189 -20.92 39.52 -16.75
N THR A 190 -19.61 39.75 -16.80
CA THR A 190 -18.93 40.25 -18.02
C THR A 190 -18.61 39.16 -19.05
N ASN A 191 -18.99 37.90 -18.78
CA ASN A 191 -18.71 36.72 -19.59
C ASN A 191 -17.21 36.46 -19.89
N ASN A 192 -16.31 36.84 -18.96
CA ASN A 192 -14.88 36.55 -19.06
C ASN A 192 -14.60 35.10 -18.59
N VAL A 193 -14.82 34.15 -19.50
CA VAL A 193 -14.65 32.71 -19.26
C VAL A 193 -13.25 32.34 -18.73
N PRO A 194 -12.12 32.86 -19.27
CA PRO A 194 -10.78 32.57 -18.73
C PRO A 194 -10.61 32.95 -17.26
N ILE A 195 -10.93 34.21 -16.89
CA ILE A 195 -10.78 34.69 -15.51
C ILE A 195 -11.72 33.92 -14.57
N ALA A 196 -12.99 33.76 -14.95
CA ALA A 196 -13.97 33.03 -14.15
C ALA A 196 -13.55 31.57 -13.88
N ARG A 197 -13.01 30.87 -14.88
CA ARG A 197 -12.51 29.49 -14.71
C ARG A 197 -11.26 29.39 -13.83
N ILE A 198 -10.43 30.44 -13.76
CA ILE A 198 -9.29 30.50 -12.85
C ILE A 198 -9.75 30.79 -11.41
N LEU A 199 -10.63 31.77 -11.23
CA LEU A 199 -11.26 32.08 -9.94
C LEU A 199 -12.00 30.87 -9.33
N LEU A 200 -12.77 30.13 -10.13
CA LEU A 200 -13.43 28.88 -9.70
C LEU A 200 -12.43 27.79 -9.31
N LYS A 201 -11.30 27.67 -10.03
CA LYS A 201 -10.22 26.72 -9.66
C LYS A 201 -9.55 27.08 -8.35
N THR A 202 -9.46 28.35 -7.98
CA THR A 202 -8.93 28.83 -6.70
C THR A 202 -9.98 28.96 -5.60
N GLY A 203 -11.22 28.51 -5.83
CA GLY A 203 -12.26 28.40 -4.80
C GLY A 203 -13.08 29.67 -4.55
N ALA A 204 -13.11 30.61 -5.49
CA ALA A 204 -14.01 31.75 -5.47
C ALA A 204 -15.48 31.33 -5.67
N ARG A 205 -16.41 32.13 -5.13
CA ARG A 205 -17.86 31.87 -5.08
C ARG A 205 -18.66 33.09 -5.53
N GLU A 206 -19.88 32.86 -6.01
CA GLU A 206 -20.88 33.92 -6.25
C GLU A 206 -21.29 34.57 -4.92
N SER A 207 -21.55 35.88 -4.91
CA SER A 207 -21.95 36.63 -3.72
C SER A 207 -23.24 36.08 -3.09
N PRO A 208 -23.29 35.96 -1.74
CA PRO A 208 -24.48 35.49 -1.02
C PRO A 208 -25.66 36.47 -1.10
N HIS A 209 -25.45 37.70 -1.56
CA HIS A 209 -26.53 38.69 -1.74
C HIS A 209 -27.49 38.33 -2.89
N PHE A 210 -27.07 37.48 -3.83
CA PHE A 210 -27.88 37.07 -4.98
C PHE A 210 -28.81 35.89 -4.66
N VAL A 211 -29.75 36.13 -3.74
CA VAL A 211 -30.75 35.13 -3.30
C VAL A 211 -31.71 34.72 -4.42
N SER A 212 -31.97 35.59 -5.42
CA SER A 212 -32.78 35.25 -6.59
C SER A 212 -32.28 35.92 -7.87
N LEU A 213 -32.76 35.43 -9.02
CA LEU A 213 -32.50 36.06 -10.32
C LEU A 213 -33.07 37.48 -10.39
N GLU A 214 -34.17 37.73 -9.68
CA GLU A 214 -34.82 39.04 -9.63
C GLU A 214 -34.03 40.01 -8.75
N SER A 215 -33.50 39.57 -7.59
CA SER A 215 -32.63 40.44 -6.78
C SER A 215 -31.33 40.76 -7.52
N ARG A 216 -30.75 39.81 -8.26
CA ARG A 216 -29.60 40.04 -9.15
C ARG A 216 -29.91 41.00 -10.30
N SER A 217 -31.11 40.90 -10.89
CA SER A 217 -31.61 41.82 -11.93
C SER A 217 -31.76 43.25 -11.40
N ILE A 218 -32.48 43.42 -10.28
CA ILE A 218 -32.72 44.73 -9.64
C ILE A 218 -31.38 45.37 -9.23
N HIS A 219 -30.48 44.62 -8.61
CA HIS A 219 -29.16 45.13 -8.19
C HIS A 219 -28.33 45.66 -9.37
N LEU A 220 -28.29 44.94 -10.49
CA LEU A 220 -27.63 45.39 -11.72
C LEU A 220 -28.28 46.64 -12.32
N ASN A 221 -29.61 46.79 -12.21
CA ASN A 221 -30.30 48.00 -12.64
C ASN A 221 -29.92 49.20 -11.75
N THR A 222 -29.91 49.03 -10.42
CA THR A 222 -29.49 50.06 -9.46
C THR A 222 -28.05 50.51 -9.72
N LEU A 223 -27.08 49.59 -9.81
CA LEU A 223 -25.69 49.93 -10.10
C LEU A 223 -25.51 50.69 -11.42
N VAL A 224 -26.24 50.29 -12.48
CA VAL A 224 -26.21 50.99 -13.77
C VAL A 224 -26.81 52.41 -13.65
N GLN A 225 -27.91 52.57 -12.91
CA GLN A 225 -28.55 53.88 -12.70
C GLN A 225 -27.67 54.81 -11.85
N GLU A 226 -27.21 54.36 -10.69
CA GLU A 226 -26.37 55.16 -9.79
C GLU A 226 -25.08 55.61 -10.48
N ALA A 227 -24.41 54.71 -11.22
CA ALA A 227 -23.23 55.08 -12.01
C ALA A 227 -23.56 56.09 -13.14
N GLN A 228 -24.74 56.02 -13.75
CA GLN A 228 -25.18 56.99 -14.76
C GLN A 228 -25.47 58.37 -14.13
N GLU A 229 -26.10 58.40 -12.96
CA GLU A 229 -26.35 59.63 -12.20
C GLU A 229 -25.03 60.29 -11.77
N ARG A 230 -24.06 59.53 -11.26
CA ARG A 230 -22.71 60.06 -10.93
C ARG A 230 -21.94 60.58 -12.14
N VAL A 231 -22.00 59.91 -13.29
CA VAL A 231 -21.40 60.43 -14.54
C VAL A 231 -22.04 61.75 -14.93
N SER A 232 -23.37 61.85 -14.85
CA SER A 232 -24.13 63.06 -15.22
C SER A 232 -23.88 64.23 -14.25
N GLU A 233 -23.74 63.93 -12.95
CA GLU A 233 -23.39 64.90 -11.91
C GLU A 233 -21.97 65.45 -12.14
N LEU A 234 -20.99 64.56 -12.34
CA LEU A 234 -19.59 64.94 -12.53
C LEU A 234 -19.34 65.64 -13.86
N SER A 235 -20.01 65.26 -14.95
CA SER A 235 -19.90 65.98 -16.22
C SER A 235 -20.40 67.41 -16.09
N ALA A 236 -21.56 67.62 -15.45
CA ALA A 236 -22.09 68.95 -15.18
C ALA A 236 -21.17 69.78 -14.27
N GLN A 237 -20.49 69.18 -13.30
CA GLN A 237 -19.50 69.89 -12.46
C GLN A 237 -18.25 70.30 -13.26
N VAL A 238 -17.72 69.40 -14.10
CA VAL A 238 -16.54 69.66 -14.96
C VAL A 238 -16.83 70.72 -16.03
N GLU A 239 -18.04 70.76 -16.58
CA GLU A 239 -18.47 71.75 -17.57
C GLU A 239 -18.67 73.17 -17.00
N ASN A 240 -19.00 73.29 -15.71
CA ASN A 240 -19.30 74.58 -15.07
C ASN A 240 -18.11 75.23 -14.34
N GLU A 241 -17.03 74.51 -14.05
CA GLU A 241 -15.85 75.05 -13.34
C GLU A 241 -14.66 75.33 -14.27
N GLY A 242 -14.18 76.58 -14.30
CA GLY A 242 -12.96 76.95 -15.01
C GLY A 242 -11.69 76.28 -14.45
N PHE A 243 -10.62 76.23 -15.26
CA PHE A 243 -9.36 75.51 -14.98
C PHE A 243 -8.82 75.74 -13.55
N SER A 244 -9.04 74.74 -12.70
CA SER A 244 -8.59 74.66 -11.31
C SER A 244 -7.93 73.30 -11.08
N LEU A 245 -7.03 73.21 -10.09
CA LEU A 245 -6.43 71.93 -9.69
C LEU A 245 -7.50 70.90 -9.28
N ASP A 246 -8.60 71.38 -8.67
CA ASP A 246 -9.76 70.57 -8.28
C ASP A 246 -10.51 69.97 -9.49
N ASN A 247 -10.64 70.74 -10.58
CA ASN A 247 -11.24 70.23 -11.82
C ASN A 247 -10.40 69.08 -12.42
N THR A 248 -9.06 69.13 -12.35
CA THR A 248 -8.22 68.02 -12.81
C THR A 248 -8.38 66.72 -12.01
N GLU A 249 -8.96 66.77 -10.81
CA GLU A 249 -9.33 65.58 -10.04
C GLU A 249 -10.76 65.13 -10.35
N LYS A 250 -11.71 66.08 -10.47
CA LYS A 250 -13.08 65.82 -10.95
C LYS A 250 -13.09 65.14 -12.33
N GLU A 251 -12.22 65.57 -13.25
CA GLU A 251 -12.07 64.97 -14.58
C GLU A 251 -11.57 63.50 -14.54
N LYS A 252 -10.70 63.15 -13.57
CA LYS A 252 -10.29 61.74 -13.34
C LYS A 252 -11.44 60.93 -12.75
N GLN A 253 -12.15 61.49 -11.78
CA GLN A 253 -13.30 60.83 -11.16
C GLN A 253 -14.41 60.58 -12.18
N LEU A 254 -14.69 61.55 -13.06
CA LEU A 254 -15.59 61.40 -14.20
C LEU A 254 -15.18 60.21 -15.07
N LYS A 255 -13.93 60.16 -15.54
CA LYS A 255 -13.42 59.05 -16.38
C LYS A 255 -13.48 57.68 -15.67
N ALA A 256 -13.28 57.64 -14.36
CA ALA A 256 -13.44 56.42 -13.56
C ALA A 256 -14.91 55.99 -13.44
N TRP A 257 -15.85 56.93 -13.26
CA TRP A 257 -17.28 56.64 -13.24
C TRP A 257 -17.84 56.28 -14.62
N GLU A 258 -17.38 56.92 -15.70
CA GLU A 258 -17.66 56.52 -17.09
C GLU A 258 -17.19 55.09 -17.38
N TRP A 259 -16.06 54.70 -16.79
CA TRP A 259 -15.54 53.34 -16.88
C TRP A 259 -16.43 52.35 -16.10
N ARG A 260 -16.79 52.65 -14.84
CA ARG A 260 -17.70 51.81 -14.03
C ARG A 260 -19.08 51.67 -14.66
N TYR A 261 -19.66 52.75 -15.18
CA TYR A 261 -20.92 52.71 -15.91
C TYR A 261 -20.85 51.77 -17.13
N ARG A 262 -19.74 51.78 -17.88
CA ARG A 262 -19.49 50.83 -18.99
C ARG A 262 -19.32 49.39 -18.50
N LEU A 263 -18.67 49.17 -17.35
CA LEU A 263 -18.57 47.84 -16.72
C LEU A 263 -19.95 47.33 -16.31
N TYR A 264 -20.72 48.09 -15.54
CA TYR A 264 -22.04 47.66 -15.03
C TYR A 264 -23.04 47.47 -16.18
N ARG A 265 -22.99 48.30 -17.24
CA ARG A 265 -23.75 48.04 -18.47
C ARG A 265 -23.34 46.73 -19.14
N ARG A 266 -22.03 46.42 -19.22
CA ARG A 266 -21.55 45.13 -19.74
C ARG A 266 -22.07 43.97 -18.89
N MET A 267 -21.95 44.05 -17.56
CA MET A 267 -22.46 43.05 -16.62
C MET A 267 -23.97 42.84 -16.75
N LYS A 268 -24.75 43.92 -16.83
CA LYS A 268 -26.19 43.87 -17.10
C LYS A 268 -26.47 43.14 -18.42
N THR A 269 -25.85 43.54 -19.53
CA THR A 269 -26.08 42.88 -20.82
C THR A 269 -25.64 41.41 -20.84
N GLY A 270 -24.52 41.06 -20.20
CA GLY A 270 -24.05 39.68 -20.10
C GLY A 270 -24.98 38.82 -19.24
N PHE A 271 -25.52 39.38 -18.16
CA PHE A 271 -26.61 38.74 -17.40
C PHE A 271 -27.89 38.63 -18.24
N GLU A 272 -28.34 39.65 -18.95
CA GLU A 272 -29.57 39.62 -19.76
C GLU A 272 -29.53 38.56 -20.86
N HIS A 273 -28.40 38.41 -21.56
CA HIS A 273 -28.26 37.47 -22.68
C HIS A 273 -27.89 36.04 -22.25
N ALA A 274 -27.40 35.85 -21.02
CA ALA A 274 -27.09 34.53 -20.48
C ALA A 274 -28.33 33.65 -20.31
N ARG A 275 -28.12 32.34 -20.41
CA ARG A 275 -29.12 31.29 -20.17
C ARG A 275 -28.60 30.33 -19.11
N ALA A 276 -29.50 29.56 -18.49
CA ALA A 276 -29.11 28.41 -17.68
C ALA A 276 -28.29 27.42 -18.52
N PRO A 277 -27.40 26.60 -17.90
CA PRO A 277 -26.56 25.68 -18.66
C PRO A 277 -27.38 24.64 -19.43
N GLU A 278 -26.76 24.03 -20.44
CA GLU A 278 -27.20 22.74 -20.98
C GLU A 278 -26.90 21.60 -19.98
N ALA A 279 -27.43 20.41 -20.23
CA ALA A 279 -27.20 19.25 -19.39
C ALA A 279 -25.70 18.84 -19.38
N PRO A 280 -25.14 18.36 -18.26
CA PRO A 280 -23.79 17.78 -18.21
C PRO A 280 -23.65 16.61 -19.19
N THR A 281 -22.49 16.42 -19.80
CA THR A 281 -22.26 15.34 -20.78
C THR A 281 -21.59 14.11 -20.17
N SER A 282 -21.63 12.98 -20.88
CA SER A 282 -20.93 11.73 -20.50
C SER A 282 -21.17 11.27 -19.05
N ALA A 283 -22.36 11.49 -18.50
CA ALA A 283 -22.71 11.12 -17.12
C ALA A 283 -22.77 9.59 -16.97
N CYS A 284 -21.73 8.99 -16.38
CA CYS A 284 -21.57 7.56 -16.18
C CYS A 284 -21.75 7.18 -14.70
N LEU A 285 -22.44 6.07 -14.43
CA LEU A 285 -22.69 5.53 -13.08
C LEU A 285 -21.99 4.18 -12.89
N MET A 286 -21.28 4.02 -11.78
CA MET A 286 -20.52 2.78 -11.49
C MET A 286 -20.61 2.35 -10.01
N VAL A 287 -20.62 1.04 -9.77
CA VAL A 287 -20.70 0.44 -8.43
C VAL A 287 -19.32 0.38 -7.78
N THR A 288 -19.08 1.17 -6.73
CA THR A 288 -17.75 1.33 -6.10
C THR A 288 -17.62 0.67 -4.72
N SER A 289 -18.71 0.25 -4.10
CA SER A 289 -18.72 -0.69 -2.98
C SER A 289 -20.10 -1.32 -2.81
N SER A 290 -20.26 -2.23 -1.83
CA SER A 290 -21.57 -2.73 -1.41
C SER A 290 -22.50 -1.68 -0.79
N THR A 291 -22.04 -0.45 -0.54
CA THR A 291 -22.85 0.66 0.02
C THR A 291 -22.56 2.02 -0.65
N SER A 292 -21.89 2.03 -1.79
CA SER A 292 -21.51 3.24 -2.51
C SER A 292 -21.60 3.11 -4.03
N LEU A 293 -22.23 4.10 -4.65
CA LEU A 293 -22.20 4.33 -6.09
C LEU A 293 -21.34 5.56 -6.40
N THR A 294 -20.74 5.61 -7.58
CA THR A 294 -19.98 6.77 -8.03
C THR A 294 -20.49 7.22 -9.39
N VAL A 295 -20.76 8.52 -9.50
CA VAL A 295 -21.06 9.18 -10.77
C VAL A 295 -19.83 9.97 -11.25
N SER A 296 -19.58 9.97 -12.55
CA SER A 296 -18.60 10.85 -13.20
C SER A 296 -19.19 11.42 -14.48
N PHE A 297 -18.90 12.69 -14.78
CA PHE A 297 -19.51 13.42 -15.88
C PHE A 297 -18.53 14.43 -16.49
N GLN A 298 -18.94 15.11 -17.54
CA GLN A 298 -18.20 16.14 -18.25
C GLN A 298 -19.02 17.44 -18.32
N GLU A 299 -18.36 18.56 -18.60
CA GLU A 299 -19.04 19.85 -18.73
C GLU A 299 -20.05 19.84 -19.91
N PRO A 300 -21.07 20.72 -19.90
CA PRO A 300 -21.92 20.94 -21.07
C PRO A 300 -21.10 21.46 -22.27
N LEU A 301 -21.48 21.07 -23.50
CA LEU A 301 -20.70 21.36 -24.72
C LEU A 301 -20.87 22.79 -25.26
N SER A 302 -21.74 23.60 -24.65
CA SER A 302 -22.18 24.89 -25.19
C SER A 302 -21.10 25.98 -25.12
N VAL A 303 -20.45 26.25 -26.26
CA VAL A 303 -19.32 27.21 -26.40
C VAL A 303 -19.70 28.64 -25.99
N ASN A 304 -20.99 29.01 -26.08
CA ASN A 304 -21.50 30.36 -25.84
C ASN A 304 -22.33 30.48 -24.54
N ALA A 305 -22.37 29.45 -23.69
CA ALA A 305 -23.12 29.51 -22.42
C ALA A 305 -22.32 30.21 -21.31
N ALA A 306 -23.03 30.88 -20.39
CA ALA A 306 -22.41 31.48 -19.22
C ALA A 306 -21.83 30.41 -18.29
N VAL A 307 -20.65 30.71 -17.72
CA VAL A 307 -19.77 29.77 -17.00
C VAL A 307 -20.51 28.99 -15.92
N VAL A 308 -20.39 27.66 -15.95
CA VAL A 308 -20.90 26.76 -14.90
C VAL A 308 -20.11 27.01 -13.61
N THR A 309 -20.80 27.34 -12.52
CA THR A 309 -20.23 27.64 -11.20
C THR A 309 -20.46 26.51 -10.19
N ARG A 310 -21.48 25.68 -10.36
CA ARG A 310 -21.77 24.49 -9.52
C ARG A 310 -22.35 23.34 -10.36
N TYR A 311 -22.27 22.13 -9.82
CA TYR A 311 -23.09 20.98 -10.25
C TYR A 311 -23.96 20.49 -9.08
N LYS A 312 -25.04 19.76 -9.38
CA LYS A 312 -25.83 19.00 -8.41
C LYS A 312 -25.92 17.56 -8.87
N VAL A 313 -25.74 16.62 -7.94
CA VAL A 313 -26.02 15.20 -8.14
C VAL A 313 -27.21 14.83 -7.27
N GLU A 314 -28.23 14.20 -7.88
CA GLU A 314 -29.45 13.74 -7.21
C GLU A 314 -29.56 12.22 -7.35
N TRP A 315 -30.10 11.56 -6.33
CA TRP A 315 -30.42 10.13 -6.38
C TRP A 315 -31.78 9.81 -5.75
N SER A 316 -32.43 8.78 -6.28
CA SER A 316 -33.74 8.30 -5.82
C SER A 316 -33.86 6.79 -6.04
N MET A 317 -34.79 6.14 -5.34
CA MET A 317 -35.22 4.76 -5.63
C MET A 317 -36.28 4.72 -6.75
N SER A 318 -36.81 5.87 -7.16
CA SER A 318 -37.78 6.04 -8.26
C SER A 318 -37.11 6.66 -9.49
N LYS A 319 -37.53 6.23 -10.68
CA LYS A 319 -37.07 6.81 -11.96
C LYS A 319 -37.48 8.28 -12.13
N ASP A 320 -38.61 8.66 -11.55
CA ASP A 320 -39.17 10.02 -11.62
C ASP A 320 -38.60 10.94 -10.52
N PHE A 321 -37.56 10.48 -9.82
CA PHE A 321 -36.90 11.14 -8.67
C PHE A 321 -37.82 11.54 -7.51
N CYS A 322 -39.07 11.09 -7.50
CA CYS A 322 -40.04 11.33 -6.45
C CYS A 322 -40.33 10.05 -5.65
N PRO A 323 -40.12 10.02 -4.31
CA PRO A 323 -39.38 11.01 -3.52
C PRO A 323 -37.87 10.97 -3.80
N LEU A 324 -37.14 12.07 -3.55
CA LEU A 324 -35.68 12.02 -3.56
C LEU A 324 -35.17 11.17 -2.39
N ALA A 325 -34.12 10.39 -2.63
CA ALA A 325 -33.37 9.71 -1.58
C ALA A 325 -32.17 10.54 -1.09
N GLY A 326 -31.71 11.51 -1.88
CA GLY A 326 -30.77 12.55 -1.47
C GLY A 326 -30.25 13.39 -2.64
N GLU A 327 -29.60 14.49 -2.30
CA GLU A 327 -28.89 15.37 -3.25
C GLU A 327 -27.58 15.89 -2.65
N ILE A 328 -26.67 16.35 -3.50
CA ILE A 328 -25.46 17.07 -3.11
C ILE A 328 -25.13 18.15 -4.14
N ILE A 329 -24.69 19.32 -3.67
CA ILE A 329 -24.18 20.40 -4.50
C ILE A 329 -22.65 20.34 -4.51
N MET A 330 -22.06 20.22 -5.70
CA MET A 330 -20.63 20.21 -5.97
C MET A 330 -20.16 21.60 -6.38
N GLU A 331 -19.38 22.25 -5.51
CA GLU A 331 -18.78 23.56 -5.78
C GLU A 331 -17.33 23.45 -6.28
N ASN A 332 -16.65 22.32 -6.04
CA ASN A 332 -15.32 22.07 -6.59
C ASN A 332 -15.42 21.47 -8.00
N LEU A 333 -15.15 22.29 -9.01
CA LEU A 333 -15.24 21.91 -10.43
C LEU A 333 -13.98 21.22 -10.97
N GLN A 334 -12.92 21.08 -10.17
CA GLN A 334 -11.68 20.42 -10.61
C GLN A 334 -11.86 18.90 -10.82
N ILE A 335 -12.85 18.29 -10.16
CA ILE A 335 -13.10 16.85 -10.18
C ILE A 335 -14.59 16.62 -10.45
N LEU A 336 -14.94 16.35 -11.70
CA LEU A 336 -16.32 16.07 -12.15
C LEU A 336 -16.73 14.61 -11.84
N LYS A 337 -16.58 14.22 -10.57
CA LYS A 337 -16.82 12.87 -10.06
C LYS A 337 -17.22 12.92 -8.59
N TYR A 338 -18.29 12.22 -8.22
CA TYR A 338 -18.79 12.15 -6.85
C TYR A 338 -19.15 10.72 -6.46
N THR A 339 -18.80 10.33 -5.23
CA THR A 339 -19.14 9.02 -4.66
C THR A 339 -20.23 9.21 -3.62
N ILE A 340 -21.43 8.72 -3.93
CA ILE A 340 -22.58 8.63 -3.03
C ILE A 340 -22.32 7.47 -2.08
N THR A 341 -22.28 7.73 -0.77
CA THR A 341 -21.92 6.74 0.26
C THR A 341 -23.05 6.50 1.26
N GLY A 342 -23.14 5.30 1.84
CA GLY A 342 -24.14 4.97 2.86
C GLY A 342 -25.47 4.52 2.26
N LEU A 343 -25.46 4.09 1.00
CA LEU A 343 -26.60 3.51 0.30
C LEU A 343 -26.83 2.06 0.76
N THR A 344 -28.07 1.59 0.67
CA THR A 344 -28.45 0.23 1.04
C THR A 344 -27.92 -0.77 0.02
N THR A 345 -27.26 -1.83 0.48
CA THR A 345 -26.76 -2.92 -0.38
C THR A 345 -27.91 -3.59 -1.14
N GLY A 346 -27.70 -3.85 -2.43
CA GLY A 346 -28.68 -4.45 -3.34
C GLY A 346 -29.81 -3.51 -3.82
N GLN A 347 -30.12 -2.45 -3.08
CA GLN A 347 -31.17 -1.49 -3.45
C GLN A 347 -30.79 -0.72 -4.71
N GLN A 348 -31.68 -0.70 -5.70
CA GLN A 348 -31.50 0.06 -6.94
C GLN A 348 -31.69 1.57 -6.68
N TYR A 349 -30.79 2.39 -7.21
CA TYR A 349 -30.89 3.85 -7.21
C TYR A 349 -30.70 4.41 -8.63
N PHE A 350 -31.58 5.33 -9.02
CA PHE A 350 -31.45 6.20 -10.18
C PHE A 350 -30.61 7.42 -9.82
N VAL A 351 -29.79 7.91 -10.75
CA VAL A 351 -28.89 9.05 -10.54
C VAL A 351 -28.98 10.04 -11.71
N GLN A 352 -28.98 11.33 -11.41
CA GLN A 352 -28.89 12.39 -12.41
C GLN A 352 -27.95 13.52 -11.96
N VAL A 353 -27.44 14.28 -12.92
CA VAL A 353 -26.53 15.41 -12.69
C VAL A 353 -27.03 16.66 -13.42
N SER A 354 -27.05 17.80 -12.73
CA SER A 354 -27.49 19.09 -13.27
C SER A 354 -26.37 20.13 -13.13
N ALA A 355 -26.20 21.01 -14.12
CA ALA A 355 -25.25 22.13 -14.07
C ALA A 355 -25.93 23.42 -13.60
N TYR A 356 -25.18 24.33 -12.97
CA TYR A 356 -25.68 25.64 -12.50
C TYR A 356 -24.74 26.77 -12.93
N ASN A 357 -25.31 27.90 -13.31
CA ASN A 357 -24.59 29.17 -13.49
C ASN A 357 -25.41 30.32 -12.89
N MET A 358 -25.00 31.57 -13.15
CA MET A 358 -25.70 32.78 -12.66
C MET A 358 -27.18 32.91 -13.05
N LYS A 359 -27.72 32.06 -13.94
CA LYS A 359 -29.15 31.94 -14.31
C LYS A 359 -29.89 30.79 -13.64
N GLY A 360 -29.25 29.99 -12.80
CA GLY A 360 -29.87 28.86 -12.11
C GLY A 360 -29.46 27.49 -12.66
N TRP A 361 -30.24 26.48 -12.30
CA TRP A 361 -30.05 25.09 -12.73
C TRP A 361 -30.49 24.88 -14.18
N GLY A 362 -29.65 24.20 -14.96
CA GLY A 362 -29.99 23.63 -16.26
C GLY A 362 -30.80 22.33 -16.13
N PRO A 363 -31.17 21.70 -17.26
CA PRO A 363 -31.83 20.39 -17.26
C PRO A 363 -30.89 19.30 -16.73
N ALA A 364 -31.47 18.28 -16.09
CA ALA A 364 -30.72 17.16 -15.53
C ALA A 364 -30.35 16.13 -16.60
N GLN A 365 -29.11 15.66 -16.58
CA GLN A 365 -28.66 14.47 -17.31
C GLN A 365 -28.81 13.24 -16.42
N THR A 366 -29.71 12.32 -16.77
CA THR A 366 -29.74 10.97 -16.18
C THR A 366 -28.47 10.22 -16.57
N THR A 367 -27.89 9.43 -15.67
CA THR A 367 -26.66 8.68 -15.95
C THR A 367 -26.86 7.54 -16.96
N THR A 368 -25.77 7.03 -17.51
CA THR A 368 -25.70 5.74 -18.21
C THR A 368 -24.83 4.78 -17.38
N PRO A 369 -25.35 3.63 -16.90
CA PRO A 369 -26.76 3.24 -16.89
C PRO A 369 -27.62 4.20 -16.03
N ALA A 370 -28.93 4.23 -16.28
CA ALA A 370 -29.87 5.12 -15.59
C ALA A 370 -30.00 4.83 -14.08
N CYS A 371 -29.68 3.60 -13.67
CA CYS A 371 -29.65 3.17 -12.28
C CYS A 371 -28.60 2.08 -12.06
N ALA A 372 -28.22 1.88 -10.79
CA ALA A 372 -27.38 0.78 -10.35
C ALA A 372 -27.72 0.39 -8.89
N SER A 373 -27.34 -0.81 -8.48
CA SER A 373 -27.43 -1.26 -7.08
C SER A 373 -26.04 -1.28 -6.44
N PRO A 374 -25.84 -0.76 -5.20
CA PRO A 374 -24.60 -0.93 -4.45
C PRO A 374 -24.38 -2.42 -4.16
N SER A 375 -23.31 -3.00 -4.69
CA SER A 375 -23.06 -4.45 -4.61
C SER A 375 -21.56 -4.78 -4.70
N ASN A 376 -21.21 -5.96 -4.20
CA ASN A 376 -19.88 -6.56 -4.24
C ASN A 376 -20.00 -8.04 -4.67
N TRP A 377 -18.95 -8.58 -5.28
CA TRP A 377 -18.89 -9.99 -5.73
C TRP A 377 -19.29 -11.04 -4.66
N LYS A 378 -19.16 -10.72 -3.36
CA LYS A 378 -19.57 -11.59 -2.24
C LYS A 378 -21.08 -11.77 -2.15
N ASP A 379 -21.85 -10.79 -2.59
CA ASP A 379 -23.32 -10.74 -2.51
C ASP A 379 -24.00 -11.73 -3.49
N TYR A 380 -23.22 -12.57 -4.19
CA TYR A 380 -23.65 -13.58 -5.14
C TYR A 380 -24.03 -14.93 -4.51
N ASP A 381 -23.31 -15.38 -3.48
CA ASP A 381 -23.35 -16.77 -2.96
C ASP A 381 -23.30 -16.83 -1.42
N ASP A 382 -23.67 -15.73 -0.75
CA ASP A 382 -23.76 -15.52 0.71
C ASP A 382 -22.54 -15.99 1.55
N ARG A 383 -21.38 -16.19 0.91
CA ARG A 383 -20.19 -16.75 1.58
C ARG A 383 -19.62 -15.78 2.60
N ALA A 384 -19.41 -16.28 3.81
CA ALA A 384 -18.72 -15.53 4.86
C ALA A 384 -17.34 -15.04 4.39
N PRO A 385 -17.00 -13.74 4.59
CA PRO A 385 -15.73 -13.18 4.12
C PRO A 385 -14.54 -13.75 4.90
N ARG A 386 -13.53 -14.25 4.19
CA ARG A 386 -12.32 -14.91 4.74
C ARG A 386 -11.51 -14.12 5.78
N HIS A 387 -11.75 -12.82 5.92
CA HIS A 387 -10.81 -11.87 6.55
C HIS A 387 -11.45 -11.00 7.64
N LYS A 388 -12.48 -11.51 8.34
CA LYS A 388 -13.16 -10.83 9.44
C LYS A 388 -12.81 -11.48 10.80
N GLY A 389 -12.07 -10.75 11.65
CA GLY A 389 -11.80 -11.12 13.05
C GLY A 389 -10.45 -11.80 13.34
N GLN A 390 -9.69 -12.20 12.31
CA GLN A 390 -8.43 -12.94 12.52
C GLN A 390 -7.36 -12.15 13.28
N SER A 391 -7.34 -10.81 13.17
CA SER A 391 -6.36 -9.99 13.92
C SER A 391 -6.70 -9.98 15.42
N GLU A 392 -7.98 -9.91 15.74
CA GLU A 392 -8.55 -9.85 17.08
C GLU A 392 -8.35 -11.21 17.80
N VAL A 393 -8.52 -12.32 17.07
CA VAL A 393 -8.20 -13.67 17.55
C VAL A 393 -6.71 -13.82 17.87
N LEU A 394 -5.80 -13.43 16.96
CA LEU A 394 -4.35 -13.50 17.22
C LEU A 394 -3.92 -12.60 18.38
N GLU A 395 -4.53 -11.43 18.53
CA GLU A 395 -4.28 -10.49 19.64
C GLU A 395 -4.72 -11.08 20.99
N GLY A 396 -5.88 -11.76 21.03
CA GLY A 396 -6.34 -12.53 22.19
C GLY A 396 -5.43 -13.71 22.54
N LEU A 397 -5.04 -14.54 21.55
CA LEU A 397 -4.13 -15.67 21.75
C LEU A 397 -2.75 -15.23 22.25
N LEU A 398 -2.22 -14.12 21.71
CA LEU A 398 -0.95 -13.54 22.17
C LEU A 398 -1.01 -13.08 23.63
N GLN A 399 -2.15 -12.56 24.08
CA GLN A 399 -2.33 -12.18 25.48
C GLN A 399 -2.45 -13.40 26.40
N GLN A 400 -3.07 -14.50 25.96
CA GLN A 400 -3.12 -15.77 26.70
C GLN A 400 -1.71 -16.37 26.89
N VAL A 401 -0.91 -16.43 25.82
CA VAL A 401 0.47 -16.95 25.87
C VAL A 401 1.33 -16.14 26.85
N ARG A 402 1.26 -14.80 26.82
CA ARG A 402 1.96 -13.95 27.80
C ARG A 402 1.55 -14.22 29.25
N ALA A 403 0.26 -14.42 29.51
CA ALA A 403 -0.23 -14.72 30.85
C ALA A 403 0.34 -16.05 31.39
N LEU A 404 0.44 -17.08 30.53
CA LEU A 404 1.07 -18.35 30.88
C LEU A 404 2.56 -18.16 31.22
N HIS A 405 3.32 -17.40 30.43
CA HIS A 405 4.72 -17.09 30.75
C HIS A 405 4.88 -16.38 32.10
N GLN A 406 3.99 -15.44 32.44
CA GLN A 406 3.99 -14.78 33.76
C GLN A 406 3.78 -15.79 34.91
N HIS A 407 2.87 -16.74 34.75
CA HIS A 407 2.66 -17.81 35.74
C HIS A 407 3.88 -18.73 35.90
N TYR A 408 4.60 -19.05 34.82
CA TYR A 408 5.81 -19.89 34.91
C TYR A 408 6.97 -19.17 35.61
N SER A 409 7.29 -17.92 35.24
CA SER A 409 8.39 -17.16 35.85
C SER A 409 8.20 -16.93 37.35
N CYS A 410 6.94 -16.74 37.80
CA CYS A 410 6.64 -16.66 39.23
C CYS A 410 6.97 -17.98 39.96
N ARG A 411 6.62 -19.13 39.37
CA ARG A 411 6.77 -20.44 40.00
C ARG A 411 8.24 -20.83 40.21
N GLU A 412 9.11 -20.58 39.24
CA GLU A 412 10.55 -20.89 39.37
C GLU A 412 11.25 -20.03 40.42
N SER A 413 10.88 -18.75 40.56
CA SER A 413 11.45 -17.84 41.55
C SER A 413 11.28 -18.31 43.01
N SER A 414 10.35 -19.23 43.26
CA SER A 414 10.09 -19.81 44.59
C SER A 414 11.03 -20.96 44.98
N LYS A 415 11.85 -21.49 44.06
CA LYS A 415 12.67 -22.70 44.29
C LYS A 415 14.10 -22.63 43.74
N LEU A 416 14.93 -21.71 44.27
CA LEU A 416 16.31 -22.02 44.69
C LEU A 416 16.94 -20.85 45.47
N GLN A 417 17.05 -20.96 46.80
CA GLN A 417 18.04 -20.23 47.59
C GLN A 417 18.89 -21.22 48.39
N THR A 418 19.85 -21.84 47.71
CA THR A 418 20.97 -22.56 48.35
C THR A 418 22.23 -21.69 48.26
N SER A 419 22.99 -21.63 49.35
CA SER A 419 24.01 -20.59 49.60
C SER A 419 25.36 -20.85 48.91
N GLY A 420 25.34 -20.87 47.58
CA GLY A 420 26.55 -20.93 46.75
C GLY A 420 27.48 -19.73 47.01
N ARG A 421 28.63 -19.96 47.67
CA ARG A 421 29.68 -18.95 47.92
C ARG A 421 30.10 -18.28 46.61
N LYS A 422 29.87 -16.97 46.48
CA LYS A 422 30.41 -16.16 45.39
C LYS A 422 31.94 -16.04 45.52
N GLN A 423 32.70 -16.87 44.81
CA GLN A 423 34.12 -16.63 44.60
C GLN A 423 34.30 -15.44 43.65
N SER A 424 34.54 -14.25 44.22
CA SER A 424 34.90 -13.05 43.46
C SER A 424 36.36 -13.13 43.01
N VAL A 425 36.64 -13.90 41.95
CA VAL A 425 37.93 -13.84 41.27
C VAL A 425 38.09 -12.45 40.66
N SER A 426 39.10 -11.70 41.11
CA SER A 426 39.39 -10.37 40.62
C SER A 426 39.79 -10.42 39.15
N ARG A 427 38.96 -9.85 38.27
CA ARG A 427 39.25 -9.79 36.83
C ARG A 427 40.44 -8.86 36.60
N SER A 428 41.52 -9.41 36.06
CA SER A 428 42.78 -8.69 35.82
C SER A 428 42.58 -7.42 34.99
N LEU A 429 43.33 -6.36 35.32
CA LEU A 429 43.38 -5.10 34.55
C LEU A 429 43.77 -5.30 33.07
N LYS A 430 44.28 -6.46 32.67
CA LYS A 430 44.53 -6.82 31.25
C LYS A 430 43.28 -6.73 30.36
N HIS A 431 42.07 -6.66 30.92
CA HIS A 431 40.84 -6.39 30.17
C HIS A 431 40.55 -4.91 29.86
N LEU A 432 41.22 -3.94 30.51
CA LEU A 432 40.99 -2.51 30.24
C LEU A 432 41.62 -2.00 28.93
N PHE A 433 42.59 -2.75 28.37
CA PHE A 433 43.30 -2.38 27.14
C PHE A 433 43.03 -3.33 25.96
N HIS A 434 42.05 -4.23 26.08
CA HIS A 434 41.55 -4.97 24.93
C HIS A 434 40.44 -4.17 24.25
N SER A 435 40.80 -3.44 23.20
CA SER A 435 39.87 -2.98 22.15
C SER A 435 39.40 -4.17 21.29
N SER A 436 38.81 -5.18 21.94
CA SER A 436 38.28 -6.36 21.26
C SER A 436 37.11 -5.96 20.38
N ASN A 437 37.38 -5.80 19.08
CA ASN A 437 36.33 -5.49 18.12
C ASN A 437 35.33 -6.66 18.09
N LYS A 438 34.07 -6.36 18.46
CA LYS A 438 33.02 -7.37 18.73
C LYS A 438 32.28 -7.82 17.46
N PHE A 439 32.77 -7.41 16.29
CA PHE A 439 32.26 -7.77 14.98
C PHE A 439 33.27 -8.68 14.25
N VAL A 440 32.75 -9.60 13.45
CA VAL A 440 33.53 -10.61 12.72
C VAL A 440 34.17 -9.99 11.48
N LYS A 441 35.51 -9.92 11.46
CA LYS A 441 36.30 -9.33 10.34
C LYS A 441 36.48 -10.29 9.16
N THR A 442 36.62 -11.58 9.46
CA THR A 442 36.84 -12.66 8.51
C THR A 442 35.93 -13.82 8.87
N LEU A 443 35.17 -14.32 7.89
CA LEU A 443 34.27 -15.45 8.11
C LEU A 443 35.09 -16.74 8.24
N LYS A 444 34.76 -17.55 9.25
CA LYS A 444 35.15 -18.96 9.33
C LYS A 444 33.95 -19.80 8.88
N ARG A 445 34.13 -21.13 8.80
CA ARG A 445 33.00 -22.05 8.62
C ARG A 445 32.03 -21.88 9.77
N GLY A 446 30.83 -21.40 9.47
CA GLY A 446 29.84 -21.05 10.48
C GLY A 446 28.63 -20.30 9.93
N LEU A 447 27.75 -19.90 10.84
CA LEU A 447 26.52 -19.17 10.61
C LEU A 447 26.61 -17.77 11.25
N TYR A 448 26.27 -16.73 10.49
CA TYR A 448 26.47 -15.33 10.85
C TYR A 448 25.23 -14.47 10.54
N ILE A 449 25.11 -13.34 11.24
CA ILE A 449 24.15 -12.27 10.92
C ILE A 449 24.93 -11.03 10.47
N ALA A 450 24.62 -10.49 9.29
CA ALA A 450 25.03 -9.15 8.85
C ALA A 450 23.86 -8.16 9.01
N VAL A 451 24.16 -6.94 9.45
CA VAL A 451 23.17 -5.85 9.57
C VAL A 451 23.53 -4.70 8.63
N ILE A 452 22.59 -4.33 7.76
CA ILE A 452 22.70 -3.24 6.79
C ILE A 452 21.72 -2.14 7.16
N PHE A 453 22.23 -1.02 7.69
CA PHE A 453 21.46 0.23 7.77
C PHE A 453 21.93 1.15 6.65
N TYR A 454 21.02 1.72 5.86
CA TYR A 454 21.38 2.55 4.72
C TYR A 454 20.54 3.83 4.63
N TYR A 455 21.13 4.87 4.03
CA TYR A 455 20.49 6.14 3.68
C TYR A 455 21.04 6.60 2.32
N LYS A 456 20.17 6.70 1.32
CA LYS A 456 20.55 6.92 -0.10
C LYS A 456 21.61 5.89 -0.51
N ASP A 457 22.83 6.33 -0.84
CA ASP A 457 23.96 5.48 -1.27
C ASP A 457 25.01 5.27 -0.16
N ASN A 458 24.71 5.68 1.07
CA ASN A 458 25.55 5.48 2.25
C ASN A 458 25.02 4.32 3.10
N MET A 459 25.94 3.54 3.67
CA MET A 459 25.68 2.43 4.57
C MET A 459 26.42 2.65 5.90
N LEU A 460 25.80 2.23 7.01
CA LEU A 460 26.46 2.20 8.31
C LEU A 460 27.50 1.08 8.34
N VAL A 461 28.73 1.43 8.69
CA VAL A 461 29.84 0.49 8.93
C VAL A 461 30.45 0.72 10.32
N THR A 462 31.15 -0.29 10.80
CA THR A 462 31.91 -0.24 12.05
C THR A 462 33.04 0.80 11.99
N ASN A 463 33.65 1.11 13.14
CA ASN A 463 34.79 2.03 13.21
C ASN A 463 36.04 1.57 12.44
N GLU A 464 36.10 0.31 12.01
CA GLU A 464 37.13 -0.24 11.11
C GLU A 464 36.66 -0.35 9.64
N ASP A 465 35.65 0.43 9.26
CA ASP A 465 35.10 0.55 7.89
C ASP A 465 34.53 -0.79 7.33
N GLN A 466 34.12 -1.72 8.21
CA GLN A 466 33.55 -3.03 7.86
C GLN A 466 32.05 -3.13 8.17
N ILE A 467 31.30 -3.95 7.43
CA ILE A 467 29.87 -4.25 7.70
C ILE A 467 29.73 -4.85 9.13
N PRO A 468 28.73 -4.44 9.94
CA PRO A 468 28.45 -5.07 11.22
C PRO A 468 28.02 -6.54 11.06
N ILE A 469 28.88 -7.47 11.47
CA ILE A 469 28.63 -8.93 11.40
C ILE A 469 28.87 -9.57 12.77
N VAL A 470 27.97 -10.46 13.21
CA VAL A 470 28.08 -11.25 14.46
C VAL A 470 27.87 -12.74 14.16
N GLU A 471 28.62 -13.59 14.84
CA GLU A 471 28.57 -15.05 14.77
C GLU A 471 27.38 -15.61 15.57
N ILE A 472 26.68 -16.59 15.00
CA ILE A 472 25.67 -17.41 15.68
C ILE A 472 26.30 -18.73 16.11
N ASP A 473 26.92 -19.46 15.17
CA ASP A 473 27.38 -20.83 15.41
C ASP A 473 28.56 -21.22 14.51
N ASP A 474 29.52 -21.98 15.04
CA ASP A 474 30.72 -22.47 14.35
C ASP A 474 30.56 -23.91 13.79
N SER A 475 29.57 -24.64 14.29
CA SER A 475 29.45 -26.10 14.15
C SER A 475 28.16 -26.52 13.42
N HIS A 476 27.57 -25.61 12.64
CA HIS A 476 26.31 -25.82 11.93
C HIS A 476 26.41 -26.91 10.84
N THR A 477 25.59 -27.95 10.97
CA THR A 477 25.63 -29.18 10.14
C THR A 477 24.30 -29.54 9.45
N SER A 478 23.23 -28.78 9.70
CA SER A 478 21.85 -29.10 9.29
C SER A 478 21.34 -28.27 8.08
N SER A 479 20.09 -28.49 7.67
CA SER A 479 19.40 -27.63 6.71
C SER A 479 18.76 -26.43 7.42
N ILE A 480 19.37 -25.26 7.27
CA ILE A 480 18.98 -24.02 7.98
C ILE A 480 17.57 -23.49 7.62
N THR A 481 16.92 -24.01 6.58
CA THR A 481 15.72 -23.39 5.98
C THR A 481 14.59 -23.12 6.98
N GLN A 482 14.36 -24.01 7.96
CA GLN A 482 13.32 -23.80 8.99
C GLN A 482 13.71 -22.71 10.00
N ASP A 483 14.96 -22.68 10.46
CA ASP A 483 15.42 -21.69 11.43
C ASP A 483 15.63 -20.31 10.80
N PHE A 484 15.98 -20.24 9.52
CA PHE A 484 15.97 -19.02 8.73
C PHE A 484 14.55 -18.43 8.58
N LEU A 485 13.52 -19.27 8.37
CA LEU A 485 12.13 -18.83 8.31
C LEU A 485 11.63 -18.35 9.68
N TRP A 486 11.99 -19.04 10.77
CA TRP A 486 11.68 -18.59 12.13
C TRP A 486 12.40 -17.28 12.50
N PHE A 487 13.68 -17.15 12.15
CA PHE A 487 14.43 -15.90 12.30
C PHE A 487 13.84 -14.75 11.47
N THR A 488 13.27 -15.06 10.31
CA THR A 488 12.52 -14.08 9.52
C THR A 488 11.27 -13.60 10.25
N LYS A 489 10.51 -14.49 10.93
CA LYS A 489 9.38 -14.10 11.80
C LYS A 489 9.83 -13.19 12.97
N LEU A 490 11.01 -13.42 13.55
CA LEU A 490 11.57 -12.54 14.58
C LEU A 490 11.74 -11.08 14.10
N SER A 491 11.91 -10.84 12.79
CA SER A 491 12.00 -9.49 12.22
C SER A 491 10.69 -8.68 12.28
N CYS A 492 9.59 -9.27 12.73
CA CYS A 492 8.36 -8.57 13.09
C CYS A 492 8.27 -8.20 14.58
N MET A 493 9.21 -8.65 15.43
CA MET A 493 9.10 -8.56 16.90
C MET A 493 10.44 -8.23 17.61
N TRP A 494 11.32 -7.46 16.98
CA TRP A 494 12.65 -7.16 17.54
C TRP A 494 12.64 -6.57 18.96
N GLU A 495 11.58 -5.87 19.36
CA GLU A 495 11.42 -5.28 20.69
C GLU A 495 11.32 -6.36 21.79
N ASP A 496 10.67 -7.49 21.48
CA ASP A 496 10.45 -8.61 22.41
C ASP A 496 11.68 -9.49 22.63
N ILE A 497 12.77 -9.32 21.86
CA ILE A 497 13.97 -10.17 21.93
C ILE A 497 14.55 -10.24 23.36
N ARG A 498 14.41 -9.16 24.15
CA ARG A 498 14.80 -9.16 25.57
C ARG A 498 13.94 -10.10 26.42
N TRP A 499 12.62 -10.10 26.21
CA TRP A 499 11.65 -10.93 26.92
C TRP A 499 11.73 -12.40 26.48
N LEU A 500 11.79 -12.66 25.17
CA LEU A 500 12.04 -13.98 24.59
C LEU A 500 13.30 -14.64 25.17
N ARG A 501 14.36 -13.86 25.44
CA ARG A 501 15.61 -14.36 26.00
C ARG A 501 15.62 -14.42 27.54
N GLN A 502 14.51 -14.09 28.20
CA GLN A 502 14.28 -14.22 29.64
C GLN A 502 13.35 -15.39 29.98
N SER A 503 12.46 -15.80 29.07
CA SER A 503 11.54 -16.94 29.24
C SER A 503 12.17 -18.32 28.95
N ILE A 504 13.45 -18.37 28.59
CA ILE A 504 14.16 -19.61 28.23
C ILE A 504 15.21 -19.93 29.31
N PRO A 505 15.21 -21.13 29.92
CA PRO A 505 16.26 -21.53 30.85
C PRO A 505 17.62 -21.67 30.13
N ILE A 506 18.69 -21.31 30.83
CA ILE A 506 20.07 -21.24 30.29
C ILE A 506 20.73 -22.65 30.21
N SER A 507 19.95 -23.71 30.45
CA SER A 507 20.39 -25.12 30.42
C SER A 507 20.93 -25.55 29.05
N MET A 508 21.94 -26.43 29.07
CA MET A 508 22.51 -27.05 27.87
C MET A 508 21.54 -28.07 27.27
N SER A 509 20.56 -27.60 26.50
CA SER A 509 19.56 -28.44 25.82
C SER A 509 20.20 -29.50 24.92
N SER A 510 19.63 -30.71 24.88
CA SER A 510 20.01 -31.76 23.92
C SER A 510 19.43 -31.55 22.51
N SER A 511 18.65 -30.49 22.29
CA SER A 511 18.07 -30.16 20.98
C SER A 511 18.92 -29.13 20.23
N THR A 512 19.58 -29.55 19.14
CA THR A 512 20.40 -28.67 18.28
C THR A 512 19.62 -27.51 17.67
N VAL A 513 18.33 -27.72 17.36
CA VAL A 513 17.43 -26.66 16.86
C VAL A 513 17.18 -25.62 17.95
N LEU A 514 16.93 -26.04 19.20
CA LEU A 514 16.75 -25.11 20.31
C LEU A 514 18.04 -24.34 20.62
N GLN A 515 19.19 -25.01 20.61
CA GLN A 515 20.50 -24.35 20.73
C GLN A 515 20.72 -23.30 19.62
N THR A 516 20.43 -23.64 18.36
CA THR A 516 20.58 -22.72 17.21
C THR A 516 19.69 -21.48 17.40
N ARG A 517 18.43 -21.66 17.81
CA ARG A 517 17.49 -20.56 18.08
C ARG A 517 17.90 -19.71 19.28
N GLN A 518 18.42 -20.32 20.36
CA GLN A 518 19.01 -19.61 21.50
C GLN A 518 20.24 -18.78 21.07
N LYS A 519 21.15 -19.36 20.28
CA LYS A 519 22.32 -18.66 19.71
C LYS A 519 21.89 -17.49 18.82
N MET A 520 20.87 -17.65 17.97
CA MET A 520 20.29 -16.57 17.16
C MET A 520 19.75 -15.42 18.03
N LEU A 521 19.02 -15.70 19.11
CA LEU A 521 18.54 -14.67 20.04
C LEU A 521 19.69 -13.97 20.79
N ALA A 522 20.75 -14.72 21.15
CA ALA A 522 21.95 -14.16 21.76
C ALA A 522 22.70 -13.21 20.80
N ALA A 523 22.93 -13.64 19.56
CA ALA A 523 23.55 -12.82 18.50
C ALA A 523 22.71 -11.58 18.15
N THR A 524 21.38 -11.72 18.10
CA THR A 524 20.44 -10.59 17.89
C THR A 524 20.53 -9.58 19.02
N ALA A 525 20.48 -10.04 20.28
CA ALA A 525 20.61 -9.16 21.44
C ALA A 525 22.01 -8.52 21.53
N GLN A 526 23.06 -9.21 21.08
CA GLN A 526 24.39 -8.63 20.90
C GLN A 526 24.35 -7.51 19.86
N LEU A 527 23.83 -7.74 18.66
CA LEU A 527 23.70 -6.73 17.60
C LEU A 527 22.90 -5.50 18.06
N GLN A 528 21.76 -5.69 18.73
CA GLN A 528 20.96 -4.58 19.29
C GLN A 528 21.77 -3.71 20.27
N ASN A 529 22.45 -4.36 21.22
CA ASN A 529 23.27 -3.65 22.21
C ASN A 529 24.55 -3.05 21.61
N LEU A 530 25.11 -3.64 20.55
CA LEU A 530 26.28 -3.12 19.85
C LEU A 530 25.95 -1.92 18.98
N LEU A 531 24.82 -1.94 18.26
CA LEU A 531 24.39 -0.90 17.31
C LEU A 531 23.55 0.22 17.95
N GLY A 532 23.17 0.09 19.22
CA GLY A 532 22.39 1.10 19.94
C GLY A 532 20.92 1.18 19.52
N THR A 533 20.37 0.15 18.88
CA THR A 533 18.97 0.15 18.41
C THR A 533 18.29 -1.19 18.56
N HIS A 534 16.98 -1.19 18.80
CA HIS A 534 16.18 -2.42 18.85
C HIS A 534 15.84 -2.95 17.46
N ASN A 535 15.46 -2.09 16.53
CA ASN A 535 15.00 -2.51 15.20
C ASN A 535 16.18 -2.73 14.24
N LEU A 536 16.47 -4.00 13.92
CA LEU A 536 17.53 -4.41 12.99
C LEU A 536 17.09 -4.47 11.51
N GLY A 537 15.85 -4.08 11.19
CA GLY A 537 15.29 -4.11 9.84
C GLY A 537 14.58 -5.42 9.47
N ARG A 538 14.35 -5.66 8.18
CA ARG A 538 13.74 -6.90 7.67
C ARG A 538 14.82 -7.87 7.16
N VAL A 539 14.57 -9.17 7.25
CA VAL A 539 15.50 -10.21 6.75
C VAL A 539 15.41 -10.31 5.22
N TYR A 540 16.56 -10.38 4.54
CA TYR A 540 16.64 -10.60 3.09
C TYR A 540 16.12 -11.99 2.70
N TYR A 541 15.57 -12.15 1.49
CA TYR A 541 14.72 -13.31 1.17
C TYR A 541 15.42 -14.67 1.05
N GLU A 542 16.74 -14.70 0.89
CA GLU A 542 17.53 -15.93 0.74
C GLU A 542 18.90 -15.72 1.42
N PRO A 543 19.33 -16.61 2.34
CA PRO A 543 20.60 -16.42 3.06
C PRO A 543 21.77 -16.64 2.09
N ILE A 544 22.78 -15.78 2.17
CA ILE A 544 23.97 -15.87 1.31
C ILE A 544 24.83 -17.05 1.78
N LYS A 545 25.32 -17.85 0.84
CA LYS A 545 26.15 -19.05 1.10
C LYS A 545 27.35 -19.05 0.17
N ASP A 546 28.51 -19.46 0.69
CA ASP A 546 29.71 -19.71 -0.13
C ASP A 546 30.10 -21.19 -0.16
N ARG A 547 31.14 -21.50 -0.95
CA ARG A 547 31.64 -22.87 -1.16
C ARG A 547 32.35 -23.44 0.07
N HIS A 548 32.85 -22.59 0.97
CA HIS A 548 33.47 -23.00 2.23
C HIS A 548 32.41 -23.45 3.27
N GLY A 549 31.14 -23.17 3.00
CA GLY A 549 29.99 -23.53 3.84
C GLY A 549 29.62 -22.44 4.84
N ASN A 550 30.09 -21.21 4.65
CA ASN A 550 29.70 -20.07 5.47
C ASN A 550 28.26 -19.67 5.08
N ILE A 551 27.43 -19.35 6.06
CA ILE A 551 26.05 -18.90 5.84
C ILE A 551 25.84 -17.53 6.50
N LEU A 552 25.39 -16.55 5.73
CA LEU A 552 25.17 -15.18 6.16
C LEU A 552 23.69 -14.81 6.02
N ILE A 553 23.02 -14.66 7.17
CA ILE A 553 21.67 -14.08 7.25
C ILE A 553 21.84 -12.56 7.23
N VAL A 554 21.12 -11.88 6.33
CA VAL A 554 21.25 -10.43 6.12
C VAL A 554 19.99 -9.73 6.59
N THR A 555 20.11 -8.74 7.48
CA THR A 555 19.01 -7.81 7.82
C THR A 555 19.25 -6.45 7.18
N ILE A 556 18.18 -5.80 6.74
CA ILE A 556 18.21 -4.56 5.95
C ILE A 556 17.24 -3.54 6.55
N ARG A 557 17.69 -2.30 6.74
CA ARG A 557 16.85 -1.18 7.19
C ARG A 557 17.19 0.09 6.43
N GLU A 558 16.20 0.71 5.80
CA GLU A 558 16.30 2.11 5.36
C GLU A 558 16.14 3.01 6.60
N VAL A 559 16.94 4.08 6.65
CA VAL A 559 16.90 5.06 7.74
C VAL A 559 16.60 6.43 7.12
N GLU A 560 15.57 7.13 7.59
CA GLU A 560 15.07 8.37 6.98
C GLU A 560 16.06 9.54 7.10
N MET A 561 16.83 9.59 8.21
CA MET A 561 17.88 10.59 8.45
C MET A 561 19.12 9.95 9.08
N LEU A 562 20.27 10.59 8.89
CA LEU A 562 21.56 10.15 9.43
C LEU A 562 21.65 10.42 10.94
N TYR A 563 21.07 9.53 11.76
CA TYR A 563 21.16 9.63 13.21
C TYR A 563 22.59 9.38 13.71
N SER A 564 23.16 10.34 14.43
CA SER A 564 24.46 10.23 15.11
C SER A 564 24.48 9.28 16.31
N PHE A 565 23.34 8.68 16.67
CA PHE A 565 23.21 7.76 17.80
C PHE A 565 23.64 6.32 17.47
N PHE A 566 23.82 5.98 16.18
CA PHE A 566 24.37 4.69 15.80
C PHE A 566 25.88 4.64 16.04
N SER A 567 26.34 3.55 16.63
CA SER A 567 27.74 3.25 16.95
C SER A 567 28.56 2.80 15.73
N GLY A 568 28.73 3.70 14.77
CA GLY A 568 29.54 3.45 13.58
C GLY A 568 29.78 4.72 12.75
N LYS A 569 30.34 4.51 11.56
CA LYS A 569 30.58 5.52 10.54
C LYS A 569 29.62 5.30 9.38
N TRP A 570 29.15 6.36 8.74
CA TRP A 570 28.44 6.26 7.47
C TRP A 570 29.45 6.31 6.32
N MET A 571 29.38 5.35 5.40
CA MET A 571 30.27 5.27 4.23
C MET A 571 29.51 4.97 2.95
N GLN A 572 29.90 5.63 1.86
CA GLN A 572 29.35 5.40 0.52
C GLN A 572 29.66 3.97 0.05
N ILE A 573 28.66 3.29 -0.51
CA ILE A 573 28.74 1.88 -0.95
C ILE A 573 29.88 1.66 -1.96
N SER A 574 30.09 2.62 -2.87
CA SER A 574 31.17 2.60 -3.86
C SER A 574 32.57 2.52 -3.23
N LYS A 575 32.79 3.21 -2.09
CA LYS A 575 34.08 3.21 -1.38
C LYS A 575 34.36 1.85 -0.70
N LEU A 576 33.33 1.24 -0.12
CA LEU A 576 33.43 -0.10 0.47
C LEU A 576 33.73 -1.16 -0.60
N GLN A 577 33.08 -1.06 -1.75
CA GLN A 577 33.39 -1.91 -2.90
C GLN A 577 34.81 -1.64 -3.45
N SER A 578 35.26 -0.39 -3.55
CA SER A 578 36.62 -0.09 -4.06
C SER A 578 37.73 -0.57 -3.11
N GLN A 579 37.53 -0.51 -1.80
CA GLN A 579 38.45 -1.07 -0.81
C GLN A 579 38.64 -2.59 -0.96
N ARG A 580 37.66 -3.32 -1.50
CA ARG A 580 37.74 -4.77 -1.78
C ARG A 580 38.19 -5.12 -3.20
N LYS A 581 37.92 -4.25 -4.19
CA LYS A 581 38.36 -4.43 -5.59
C LYS A 581 39.88 -4.47 -5.81
N SER A 582 40.68 -4.14 -4.78
CA SER A 582 42.15 -4.34 -4.82
C SER A 582 42.56 -5.81 -4.76
N LEU A 583 41.64 -6.72 -4.43
CA LEU A 583 41.80 -8.16 -4.62
C LEU A 583 41.15 -8.53 -5.95
N SER A 584 41.92 -9.16 -6.85
CA SER A 584 41.39 -9.81 -8.05
C SER A 584 40.24 -10.74 -7.67
N THR A 585 39.15 -10.75 -8.44
CA THR A 585 37.95 -11.57 -8.17
C THR A 585 38.36 -13.02 -7.85
N PRO A 586 38.14 -13.51 -6.62
CA PRO A 586 38.50 -14.87 -6.27
C PRO A 586 37.74 -15.86 -7.16
N GLU A 587 38.40 -16.94 -7.59
CA GLU A 587 37.74 -18.05 -8.31
C GLU A 587 36.59 -18.65 -7.49
N GLU A 588 36.69 -18.56 -6.16
CA GLU A 588 35.62 -18.84 -5.20
C GLU A 588 35.42 -17.62 -4.28
N PRO A 589 34.41 -16.75 -4.51
CA PRO A 589 34.14 -15.60 -3.64
C PRO A 589 33.52 -16.03 -2.30
N THR A 590 33.93 -15.40 -1.20
CA THR A 590 33.35 -15.67 0.13
C THR A 590 31.95 -15.07 0.27
N ALA A 591 31.18 -15.49 1.26
CA ALA A 591 29.82 -14.97 1.49
C ALA A 591 29.80 -13.45 1.76
N LEU A 592 30.90 -12.88 2.27
CA LEU A 592 31.07 -11.42 2.43
C LEU A 592 31.36 -10.72 1.10
N ASP A 593 32.13 -11.35 0.20
CA ASP A 593 32.39 -10.79 -1.13
C ASP A 593 31.13 -10.87 -2.01
N ILE A 594 30.39 -11.98 -1.95
CA ILE A 594 29.06 -12.13 -2.58
C ILE A 594 28.11 -11.04 -2.07
N LEU A 595 28.08 -10.77 -0.76
CA LEU A 595 27.29 -9.67 -0.19
C LEU A 595 27.71 -8.31 -0.76
N LEU A 596 29.01 -8.00 -0.80
CA LEU A 596 29.50 -6.71 -1.29
C LEU A 596 29.28 -6.51 -2.81
N ILE A 597 29.30 -7.59 -3.59
CA ILE A 597 28.96 -7.58 -5.02
C ILE A 597 27.45 -7.33 -5.21
N THR A 598 26.61 -8.08 -4.49
CA THR A 598 25.13 -8.05 -4.65
C THR A 598 24.43 -6.96 -3.83
N ILE A 599 25.17 -6.14 -3.07
CA ILE A 599 24.62 -5.15 -2.13
C ILE A 599 23.60 -4.20 -2.79
N GLN A 600 23.84 -3.77 -4.02
CA GLN A 600 22.93 -2.87 -4.74
C GLN A 600 21.62 -3.56 -5.14
N ASP A 601 21.66 -4.85 -5.53
CA ASP A 601 20.46 -5.66 -5.80
C ASP A 601 19.66 -5.92 -4.53
N ILE A 602 20.34 -6.19 -3.41
CA ILE A 602 19.76 -6.42 -2.09
C ILE A 602 19.02 -5.16 -1.60
N LEU A 603 19.66 -4.00 -1.68
CA LEU A 603 19.02 -2.71 -1.35
C LEU A 603 17.88 -2.36 -2.32
N SER A 604 18.04 -2.61 -3.62
CA SER A 604 16.98 -2.40 -4.60
C SER A 604 15.79 -3.35 -4.37
N TYR A 605 16.03 -4.60 -3.99
CA TYR A 605 14.98 -5.54 -3.58
C TYR A 605 14.22 -4.98 -2.38
N HIS A 606 14.92 -4.55 -1.31
CA HIS A 606 14.31 -3.99 -0.10
C HIS A 606 13.37 -2.80 -0.43
N LYS A 607 13.85 -1.80 -1.19
CA LYS A 607 13.02 -0.67 -1.62
C LYS A 607 11.78 -1.10 -2.39
N ARG A 608 11.95 -2.01 -3.35
CA ARG A 608 10.85 -2.53 -4.19
C ARG A 608 9.86 -3.40 -3.40
N SER A 609 10.33 -4.16 -2.41
CA SER A 609 9.48 -5.03 -1.58
C SER A 609 8.53 -4.28 -0.64
N HIS A 610 8.81 -3.00 -0.36
CA HIS A 610 7.96 -2.13 0.46
C HIS A 610 7.00 -1.24 -0.35
N GLN A 611 7.09 -1.21 -1.68
CA GLN A 611 6.18 -0.44 -2.53
C GLN A 611 4.79 -1.10 -2.60
N ARG A 612 3.72 -0.29 -2.65
CA ARG A 612 2.34 -0.77 -2.79
C ARG A 612 1.80 -0.42 -4.18
N LEU A 613 0.87 -1.21 -4.68
CA LEU A 613 0.08 -0.81 -5.85
C LEU A 613 -0.84 0.37 -5.53
N SER A 614 -1.17 1.18 -6.54
CA SER A 614 -2.24 2.17 -6.42
C SER A 614 -3.61 1.47 -6.34
N PRO A 615 -4.63 2.08 -5.71
CA PRO A 615 -5.98 1.54 -5.68
C PRO A 615 -6.49 1.14 -7.06
N GLY A 616 -7.26 0.06 -7.12
CA GLY A 616 -7.86 -0.45 -8.36
C GLY A 616 -7.97 -1.96 -8.42
N LEU A 617 -8.49 -2.44 -9.55
CA LEU A 617 -8.64 -3.85 -9.86
C LEU A 617 -7.50 -4.28 -10.81
N TYR A 618 -6.92 -5.45 -10.54
CA TYR A 618 -5.76 -5.99 -11.25
C TYR A 618 -6.01 -7.41 -11.72
N LEU A 619 -5.34 -7.81 -12.81
CA LEU A 619 -5.21 -9.19 -13.25
C LEU A 619 -3.82 -9.71 -12.88
N GLY A 620 -3.73 -10.75 -12.05
CA GLY A 620 -2.47 -11.36 -11.62
C GLY A 620 -2.24 -12.76 -12.19
N TYR A 621 -1.04 -13.07 -12.67
CA TYR A 621 -0.65 -14.38 -13.19
C TYR A 621 -0.06 -15.27 -12.07
N LEU A 622 -0.69 -16.40 -11.78
CA LEU A 622 -0.21 -17.36 -10.78
C LEU A 622 0.60 -18.49 -11.43
N LYS A 623 1.92 -18.44 -11.24
CA LYS A 623 2.87 -19.47 -11.70
C LYS A 623 3.85 -19.82 -10.56
N LEU A 624 4.08 -21.12 -10.38
CA LEU A 624 5.08 -21.65 -9.44
C LEU A 624 6.23 -22.35 -10.15
N CYS A 625 7.34 -22.43 -9.42
CA CYS A 625 8.47 -23.31 -9.71
C CYS A 625 8.78 -24.17 -8.47
N SER A 626 8.78 -25.50 -8.60
CA SER A 626 9.22 -26.39 -7.52
C SER A 626 10.72 -26.68 -7.65
N SER A 627 11.44 -26.60 -6.53
CA SER A 627 12.78 -27.20 -6.38
C SER A 627 12.70 -28.48 -5.54
N VAL A 628 13.84 -29.01 -5.11
CA VAL A 628 13.92 -30.19 -4.22
C VAL A 628 13.42 -29.87 -2.80
N ASP A 629 13.76 -28.67 -2.29
CA ASP A 629 13.57 -28.30 -0.89
C ASP A 629 12.50 -27.21 -0.67
N GLN A 630 12.10 -26.49 -1.72
CA GLN A 630 11.19 -25.34 -1.62
C GLN A 630 10.33 -25.12 -2.86
N ILE A 631 9.16 -24.52 -2.65
CA ILE A 631 8.30 -23.97 -3.72
C ILE A 631 8.60 -22.48 -3.85
N LYS A 632 8.82 -21.99 -5.07
CA LYS A 632 9.02 -20.58 -5.39
C LYS A 632 7.85 -20.05 -6.24
N VAL A 633 7.45 -18.81 -6.02
CA VAL A 633 6.40 -18.06 -6.74
C VAL A 633 7.04 -17.15 -7.77
N LEU A 634 6.44 -17.04 -8.96
CA LEU A 634 6.85 -16.07 -9.99
C LEU A 634 6.30 -14.67 -9.69
N VAL A 635 7.20 -13.72 -9.40
CA VAL A 635 6.90 -12.31 -9.17
C VAL A 635 7.75 -11.43 -10.08
N THR A 636 7.41 -10.13 -10.20
CA THR A 636 8.28 -9.20 -10.95
C THR A 636 9.46 -8.77 -10.07
N GLN A 637 10.62 -8.53 -10.68
CA GLN A 637 11.75 -7.94 -9.95
C GLN A 637 11.48 -6.47 -9.57
N LYS A 638 10.59 -5.78 -10.31
CA LYS A 638 10.16 -4.40 -10.03
C LYS A 638 9.29 -4.28 -8.78
N LEU A 639 8.44 -5.26 -8.51
CA LEU A 639 7.51 -5.30 -7.40
C LEU A 639 7.33 -6.77 -6.93
N PRO A 640 8.17 -7.25 -5.99
CA PRO A 640 8.28 -8.67 -5.64
C PRO A 640 7.30 -9.15 -4.56
N ASN A 641 6.49 -8.24 -4.00
CA ASN A 641 5.51 -8.48 -2.94
C ASN A 641 4.09 -8.78 -3.46
N ILE A 642 3.95 -8.92 -4.78
CA ILE A 642 2.71 -9.23 -5.48
C ILE A 642 3.03 -10.09 -6.73
N LEU A 643 2.03 -10.80 -7.25
CA LEU A 643 2.18 -11.59 -8.48
C LEU A 643 2.50 -10.70 -9.70
N CYS A 644 2.95 -11.32 -10.79
CA CYS A 644 3.07 -10.62 -12.08
C CYS A 644 1.67 -10.16 -12.54
N HIS A 645 1.49 -8.88 -12.87
CA HIS A 645 0.15 -8.30 -12.99
C HIS A 645 0.04 -7.16 -14.01
N VAL A 646 -1.19 -6.87 -14.41
CA VAL A 646 -1.62 -5.68 -15.15
C VAL A 646 -2.82 -5.05 -14.43
N LYS A 647 -2.94 -3.71 -14.44
CA LYS A 647 -4.12 -3.02 -13.92
C LYS A 647 -5.27 -3.13 -14.92
N ILE A 648 -6.44 -3.56 -14.47
CA ILE A 648 -7.67 -3.58 -15.25
C ILE A 648 -8.27 -2.17 -15.26
N ARG A 649 -8.53 -1.60 -14.07
CA ARG A 649 -9.18 -0.29 -13.91
C ARG A 649 -8.96 0.34 -12.53
N GLU A 650 -9.33 1.61 -12.39
CA GLU A 650 -9.24 2.36 -11.12
C GLU A 650 -10.29 1.92 -10.07
N ASN A 651 -11.43 1.37 -10.49
CA ASN A 651 -12.41 0.80 -9.57
C ASN A 651 -11.98 -0.61 -9.12
N TYR A 652 -11.64 -0.74 -7.84
CA TYR A 652 -11.25 -2.01 -7.20
C TYR A 652 -12.44 -2.93 -6.90
N ASN A 653 -13.66 -2.40 -6.86
CA ASN A 653 -14.85 -3.20 -6.67
C ASN A 653 -15.18 -3.99 -7.95
N ILE A 654 -15.62 -5.23 -7.77
CA ILE A 654 -16.39 -5.98 -8.78
C ILE A 654 -17.79 -6.10 -8.21
N SER A 655 -18.79 -5.68 -8.99
CA SER A 655 -20.20 -5.72 -8.58
C SER A 655 -20.74 -7.16 -8.57
N LYS A 656 -21.92 -7.36 -7.97
CA LYS A 656 -22.60 -8.67 -8.02
C LYS A 656 -22.88 -9.08 -9.47
N GLU A 657 -23.32 -8.13 -10.29
CA GLU A 657 -23.75 -8.33 -11.67
C GLU A 657 -22.54 -8.67 -12.58
N GLU A 658 -21.41 -7.97 -12.40
CA GLU A 658 -20.14 -8.28 -13.07
C GLU A 658 -19.62 -9.68 -12.68
N TRP A 659 -19.74 -10.07 -11.41
CA TRP A 659 -19.31 -11.39 -10.94
C TRP A 659 -20.25 -12.50 -11.43
N GLU A 660 -21.56 -12.30 -11.39
CA GLU A 660 -22.57 -13.20 -11.97
C GLU A 660 -22.28 -13.50 -13.44
N TRP A 661 -21.91 -12.47 -14.22
CA TRP A 661 -21.54 -12.62 -15.61
C TRP A 661 -20.27 -13.49 -15.80
N VAL A 662 -19.25 -13.33 -14.94
CA VAL A 662 -18.07 -14.22 -14.93
C VAL A 662 -18.45 -15.68 -14.61
N GLN A 663 -19.40 -15.90 -13.68
CA GLN A 663 -19.85 -17.24 -13.31
C GLN A 663 -20.69 -17.89 -14.42
N LYS A 664 -21.63 -17.15 -15.02
CA LYS A 664 -22.44 -17.59 -16.16
C LYS A 664 -21.54 -18.02 -17.33
N LEU A 665 -20.52 -17.22 -17.68
CA LEU A 665 -19.51 -17.62 -18.67
C LEU A 665 -18.60 -18.78 -18.24
N SER A 666 -18.43 -19.04 -16.94
CA SER A 666 -17.72 -20.23 -16.45
C SER A 666 -18.54 -21.52 -16.62
N GLY A 667 -19.86 -21.41 -16.75
CA GLY A 667 -20.76 -22.51 -17.03
C GLY A 667 -20.46 -23.24 -18.34
N SER A 668 -20.89 -24.51 -18.40
CA SER A 668 -20.79 -25.33 -19.61
C SER A 668 -21.99 -25.17 -20.56
N GLU A 669 -22.97 -24.35 -20.19
CA GLU A 669 -24.11 -24.04 -21.06
C GLU A 669 -23.63 -23.16 -22.23
N SER A 670 -23.95 -23.60 -23.43
CA SER A 670 -23.78 -22.83 -24.65
C SER A 670 -24.84 -21.75 -24.67
N MET A 671 -24.51 -20.58 -24.13
CA MET A 671 -25.30 -19.37 -24.32
C MET A 671 -25.51 -19.17 -25.83
N GLU A 672 -26.75 -19.24 -26.29
CA GLU A 672 -27.13 -18.66 -27.58
C GLU A 672 -26.73 -17.17 -27.56
N SER A 673 -26.47 -16.59 -28.74
CA SER A 673 -25.86 -15.27 -28.87
C SER A 673 -26.55 -14.25 -27.95
N VAL A 674 -25.83 -13.78 -26.92
CA VAL A 674 -26.32 -12.70 -26.05
C VAL A 674 -26.57 -11.50 -26.95
N ASP A 675 -27.85 -11.14 -27.12
CA ASP A 675 -28.25 -10.06 -28.01
C ASP A 675 -27.44 -8.81 -27.68
N HIS A 676 -26.86 -8.19 -28.73
CA HIS A 676 -26.00 -7.02 -28.62
C HIS A 676 -26.79 -5.73 -28.30
N THR A 677 -27.89 -5.84 -27.56
CA THR A 677 -28.90 -4.81 -27.34
C THR A 677 -29.20 -4.58 -25.86
N SER A 678 -28.21 -4.10 -25.10
CA SER A 678 -28.43 -3.12 -24.03
C SER A 678 -27.14 -2.53 -23.48
N ASP A 679 -27.16 -1.21 -23.27
CA ASP A 679 -26.15 -0.42 -22.55
C ASP A 679 -25.90 -0.97 -21.13
N CYS A 680 -24.71 -0.88 -20.51
CA CYS A 680 -23.41 -0.35 -20.91
C CYS A 680 -22.25 -0.92 -20.04
N PRO A 681 -22.40 -1.15 -18.70
CA PRO A 681 -21.26 -1.55 -17.84
C PRO A 681 -20.59 -2.90 -18.17
N MET A 682 -21.37 -3.96 -18.44
CA MET A 682 -20.82 -5.32 -18.61
C MET A 682 -19.91 -5.42 -19.83
N GLN A 683 -20.23 -4.69 -20.90
CA GLN A 683 -19.43 -4.67 -22.13
C GLN A 683 -18.12 -3.89 -21.94
N LEU A 684 -18.12 -2.83 -21.13
CA LEU A 684 -16.91 -2.13 -20.70
C LEU A 684 -16.01 -3.06 -19.86
N PHE A 685 -16.55 -3.72 -18.83
CA PHE A 685 -15.76 -4.65 -17.99
C PHE A 685 -15.18 -5.82 -18.80
N PHE A 686 -15.94 -6.38 -19.74
CA PHE A 686 -15.43 -7.39 -20.69
C PHE A 686 -14.24 -6.87 -21.50
N TYR A 687 -14.32 -5.64 -22.03
CA TYR A 687 -13.25 -5.03 -22.82
C TYR A 687 -12.02 -4.70 -21.96
N GLU A 688 -12.20 -4.10 -20.78
CA GLU A 688 -11.12 -3.86 -19.80
C GLU A 688 -10.37 -5.16 -19.46
N LEU A 689 -11.12 -6.23 -19.18
CA LEU A 689 -10.58 -7.56 -18.87
C LEU A 689 -9.88 -8.21 -20.07
N GLN A 690 -10.45 -8.14 -21.28
CA GLN A 690 -9.84 -8.66 -22.50
C GLN A 690 -8.49 -7.98 -22.78
N MET A 691 -8.44 -6.65 -22.66
CA MET A 691 -7.22 -5.87 -22.85
C MET A 691 -6.18 -6.17 -21.76
N ALA A 692 -6.59 -6.35 -20.51
CA ALA A 692 -5.70 -6.76 -19.43
C ALA A 692 -5.11 -8.17 -19.64
N VAL A 693 -5.89 -9.14 -20.14
CA VAL A 693 -5.37 -10.49 -20.49
C VAL A 693 -4.36 -10.40 -21.64
N LYS A 694 -4.67 -9.67 -22.72
CA LYS A 694 -3.76 -9.46 -23.86
C LYS A 694 -2.45 -8.78 -23.41
N ALA A 695 -2.53 -7.76 -22.56
CA ALA A 695 -1.36 -7.05 -22.02
C ALA A 695 -0.52 -7.93 -21.07
N LEU A 696 -1.16 -8.71 -20.19
CA LEU A 696 -0.47 -9.58 -19.24
C LEU A 696 0.27 -10.72 -19.95
N LEU A 697 -0.35 -11.34 -20.96
CA LEU A 697 0.28 -12.38 -21.80
C LEU A 697 1.51 -11.82 -22.56
N LYS A 698 1.41 -10.61 -23.10
CA LYS A 698 2.55 -9.88 -23.69
C LYS A 698 3.66 -9.61 -22.67
N GLN A 699 3.31 -9.21 -21.45
CA GLN A 699 4.27 -8.93 -20.37
C GLN A 699 5.03 -10.18 -19.89
N ILE A 700 4.39 -11.34 -19.84
CA ILE A 700 5.03 -12.62 -19.51
C ILE A 700 5.63 -13.36 -20.73
N ASN A 701 5.61 -12.73 -21.91
CA ASN A 701 6.13 -13.26 -23.17
C ASN A 701 5.52 -14.63 -23.59
N ILE A 702 4.20 -14.79 -23.40
CA ILE A 702 3.43 -15.96 -23.87
C ILE A 702 2.50 -15.53 -25.03
N PRO A 703 2.69 -16.04 -26.26
CA PRO A 703 1.78 -15.79 -27.38
C PRO A 703 0.36 -16.32 -27.16
N LEU A 704 -0.65 -15.67 -27.75
CA LEU A 704 -2.07 -16.04 -27.53
C LEU A 704 -2.37 -17.50 -27.90
N TYR A 705 -1.77 -18.01 -28.98
CA TYR A 705 -1.95 -19.40 -29.41
C TYR A 705 -1.44 -20.45 -28.39
N GLN A 706 -0.51 -20.09 -27.50
CA GLN A 706 -0.03 -20.96 -26.41
C GLN A 706 -0.94 -20.87 -25.17
N ALA A 707 -1.61 -19.73 -24.98
CA ALA A 707 -2.45 -19.47 -23.82
C ALA A 707 -3.86 -20.11 -23.90
N ARG A 708 -4.18 -20.88 -24.95
CA ARG A 708 -5.51 -21.50 -25.18
C ARG A 708 -6.11 -22.26 -23.99
N ASN A 709 -5.27 -22.86 -23.14
CA ASN A 709 -5.69 -23.63 -21.97
C ASN A 709 -5.62 -22.82 -20.66
N PHE A 710 -5.45 -21.50 -20.72
CA PHE A 710 -5.43 -20.60 -19.57
C PHE A 710 -6.87 -20.25 -19.16
N ARG A 711 -7.05 -19.97 -17.87
CA ARG A 711 -8.36 -19.78 -17.25
C ARG A 711 -8.31 -18.75 -16.12
N LEU A 712 -9.38 -17.98 -15.96
CA LEU A 712 -9.53 -17.11 -14.79
C LEU A 712 -9.98 -17.94 -13.58
N TYR A 713 -9.50 -17.54 -12.41
CA TYR A 713 -9.92 -18.07 -11.11
C TYR A 713 -11.29 -17.50 -10.73
N THR A 714 -12.28 -18.36 -10.50
CA THR A 714 -13.67 -17.94 -10.27
C THR A 714 -14.25 -18.38 -8.92
N GLN A 715 -13.41 -18.70 -7.93
CA GLN A 715 -13.90 -18.94 -6.56
C GLN A 715 -14.07 -17.65 -5.74
N GLU A 716 -13.32 -16.60 -6.06
CA GLU A 716 -13.33 -15.31 -5.35
C GLU A 716 -12.61 -14.20 -6.13
N VAL A 717 -12.76 -12.97 -5.63
CA VAL A 717 -11.89 -11.83 -5.96
C VAL A 717 -10.97 -11.57 -4.76
N LEU A 718 -9.66 -11.43 -5.01
CA LEU A 718 -8.66 -11.32 -3.94
C LEU A 718 -8.47 -9.88 -3.46
N GLU A 719 -9.04 -9.56 -2.30
CA GLU A 719 -9.02 -8.23 -1.67
C GLU A 719 -7.77 -8.06 -0.78
N MET A 720 -6.64 -7.72 -1.40
CA MET A 720 -5.34 -7.65 -0.73
C MET A 720 -5.33 -6.66 0.43
N GLY A 721 -5.90 -5.46 0.21
CA GLY A 721 -5.93 -4.34 1.16
C GLY A 721 -5.73 -3.00 0.44
N HIS A 722 -5.88 -1.87 1.15
CA HIS A 722 -5.68 -0.52 0.58
C HIS A 722 -6.41 -0.26 -0.76
N ASN A 723 -7.64 -0.77 -0.90
CA ASN A 723 -8.46 -0.69 -2.11
C ASN A 723 -7.76 -1.30 -3.36
N VAL A 724 -7.01 -2.39 -3.17
CA VAL A 724 -6.40 -3.20 -4.24
C VAL A 724 -7.06 -4.57 -4.29
N SER A 725 -7.67 -4.89 -5.43
CA SER A 725 -8.36 -6.16 -5.71
C SER A 725 -7.73 -6.90 -6.88
N PHE A 726 -7.82 -8.23 -6.88
CA PHE A 726 -7.20 -9.09 -7.88
C PHE A 726 -8.13 -10.18 -8.42
N LEU A 727 -8.23 -10.27 -9.74
CA LEU A 727 -8.55 -11.51 -10.45
C LEU A 727 -7.26 -12.28 -10.74
N LEU A 728 -7.30 -13.61 -10.75
CA LEU A 728 -6.13 -14.43 -11.14
C LEU A 728 -6.31 -15.07 -12.51
N LEU A 729 -5.29 -14.93 -13.35
CA LEU A 729 -5.06 -15.73 -14.55
C LEU A 729 -4.20 -16.95 -14.19
N LEU A 730 -4.75 -18.13 -14.43
CA LEU A 730 -4.13 -19.43 -14.18
C LEU A 730 -3.69 -20.05 -15.53
N PRO A 731 -2.47 -20.61 -15.64
CA PRO A 731 -2.09 -21.40 -16.80
C PRO A 731 -2.80 -22.77 -16.82
N ALA A 732 -2.52 -23.56 -17.85
CA ALA A 732 -2.99 -24.95 -17.93
C ALA A 732 -2.63 -25.76 -16.66
N SER A 733 -3.47 -26.72 -16.28
CA SER A 733 -3.37 -27.41 -14.98
C SER A 733 -2.01 -28.10 -14.70
N ASP A 734 -1.36 -28.61 -15.74
CA ASP A 734 -0.02 -29.22 -15.67
C ASP A 734 1.10 -28.17 -15.60
N ASP A 735 0.86 -26.96 -16.11
CA ASP A 735 1.82 -25.86 -16.19
C ASP A 735 1.77 -24.89 -15.00
N VAL A 736 0.82 -25.03 -14.06
CA VAL A 736 0.74 -24.18 -12.85
C VAL A 736 2.03 -24.22 -12.03
N CYS A 737 2.77 -25.33 -12.07
CA CYS A 737 3.98 -25.53 -11.29
C CYS A 737 5.04 -26.27 -12.12
N THR A 738 6.12 -25.60 -12.53
CA THR A 738 7.25 -26.29 -13.17
C THR A 738 7.94 -27.25 -12.20
N ALA A 739 8.37 -28.39 -12.74
CA ALA A 739 9.14 -29.39 -12.00
C ALA A 739 10.65 -29.02 -11.98
N PRO A 740 11.43 -29.53 -11.01
CA PRO A 740 12.88 -29.36 -10.99
C PRO A 740 13.52 -29.88 -12.30
N GLY A 741 14.49 -29.14 -12.83
CA GLY A 741 15.21 -29.52 -14.07
C GLY A 741 14.49 -29.20 -15.38
N GLN A 742 13.30 -28.59 -15.34
CA GLN A 742 12.69 -27.99 -16.53
C GLN A 742 13.27 -26.59 -16.79
N ASN A 743 13.41 -26.21 -18.06
CA ASN A 743 13.86 -24.88 -18.46
C ASN A 743 12.85 -23.82 -17.99
N ASN A 744 13.30 -22.88 -17.16
CA ASN A 744 12.49 -21.75 -16.69
C ASN A 744 12.89 -20.48 -17.46
N PRO A 745 12.04 -19.92 -18.34
CA PRO A 745 12.36 -18.68 -19.05
C PRO A 745 12.39 -17.46 -18.12
N TYR A 746 11.75 -17.56 -16.94
CA TYR A 746 11.62 -16.46 -15.99
C TYR A 746 12.86 -16.33 -15.09
N THR A 747 13.83 -15.54 -15.55
CA THR A 747 15.08 -15.23 -14.85
C THR A 747 15.14 -13.75 -14.41
N PRO A 748 16.05 -13.39 -13.48
CA PRO A 748 16.30 -11.97 -13.12
C PRO A 748 16.63 -11.09 -14.33
N HIS A 749 17.39 -11.61 -15.31
CA HIS A 749 17.73 -10.89 -16.54
C HIS A 749 16.51 -10.59 -17.43
N SER A 750 15.45 -11.39 -17.34
CA SER A 750 14.15 -11.12 -17.97
C SER A 750 13.21 -10.26 -17.10
N GLY A 751 13.68 -9.69 -15.98
CA GLY A 751 12.88 -8.83 -15.09
C GLY A 751 11.99 -9.58 -14.10
N PHE A 752 12.17 -10.89 -13.95
CA PHE A 752 11.37 -11.77 -13.10
C PHE A 752 12.16 -12.34 -11.92
N LEU A 753 11.50 -12.54 -10.79
CA LEU A 753 12.08 -13.15 -9.59
C LEU A 753 11.27 -14.40 -9.21
N ASN A 754 11.97 -15.47 -8.84
CA ASN A 754 11.38 -16.67 -8.27
C ASN A 754 11.59 -16.61 -6.76
N LEU A 755 10.59 -16.13 -6.02
CA LEU A 755 10.67 -15.85 -4.58
C LEU A 755 10.15 -17.06 -3.77
N PRO A 756 10.80 -17.53 -2.69
CA PRO A 756 10.29 -18.64 -1.86
C PRO A 756 8.86 -18.34 -1.37
N LEU A 757 7.94 -19.30 -1.49
CA LEU A 757 6.50 -19.09 -1.23
C LEU A 757 6.20 -18.46 0.13
N GLN A 758 6.83 -18.94 1.20
CA GLN A 758 6.63 -18.39 2.54
C GLN A 758 7.21 -16.97 2.69
N MET A 759 8.24 -16.62 1.91
CA MET A 759 8.84 -15.29 1.93
C MET A 759 8.06 -14.30 1.05
N PHE A 760 7.45 -14.78 -0.05
CA PHE A 760 6.41 -14.05 -0.76
C PHE A 760 5.24 -13.73 0.17
N GLU A 761 4.70 -14.72 0.89
CA GLU A 761 3.59 -14.53 1.84
C GLU A 761 3.93 -13.50 2.93
N LEU A 762 5.10 -13.61 3.56
CA LEU A 762 5.57 -12.67 4.59
C LEU A 762 5.67 -11.23 4.06
N VAL A 763 6.35 -11.02 2.93
CA VAL A 763 6.55 -9.68 2.35
C VAL A 763 5.24 -9.10 1.80
N HIS A 764 4.38 -9.93 1.20
CA HIS A 764 3.04 -9.58 0.74
C HIS A 764 2.16 -9.06 1.87
N PHE A 765 2.01 -9.83 2.96
CA PHE A 765 1.19 -9.37 4.09
C PHE A 765 1.84 -8.22 4.87
N CYS A 766 3.17 -8.10 4.92
CA CYS A 766 3.83 -6.88 5.42
C CYS A 766 3.47 -5.63 4.60
N SER A 767 3.20 -5.81 3.31
CA SER A 767 2.87 -4.70 2.41
C SER A 767 1.40 -4.29 2.46
N TYR A 768 0.47 -5.24 2.66
CA TYR A 768 -0.99 -4.99 2.57
C TYR A 768 -1.79 -5.23 3.86
N ARG A 769 -1.25 -5.94 4.87
CA ARG A 769 -1.95 -6.38 6.09
C ARG A 769 -1.02 -6.39 7.33
N GLU A 770 -0.27 -5.30 7.54
CA GLU A 770 0.85 -5.28 8.50
C GLU A 770 0.47 -5.65 9.96
N LYS A 771 -0.68 -5.20 10.49
CA LYS A 771 -1.15 -5.59 11.85
C LYS A 771 -1.25 -7.12 11.97
N PHE A 772 -1.90 -7.76 11.00
CA PHE A 772 -2.13 -9.20 11.01
C PHE A 772 -0.82 -10.00 10.96
N ILE A 773 0.06 -9.70 10.00
CA ILE A 773 1.31 -10.46 9.86
C ILE A 773 2.28 -10.23 11.01
N SER A 774 2.27 -9.03 11.60
CA SER A 774 3.04 -8.73 12.81
C SER A 774 2.58 -9.60 13.98
N LEU A 775 1.27 -9.63 14.25
CA LEU A 775 0.69 -10.50 15.28
C LEU A 775 0.96 -11.99 15.01
N TYR A 776 0.75 -12.47 13.78
CA TYR A 776 1.02 -13.85 13.39
C TYR A 776 2.50 -14.22 13.60
N CYS A 777 3.43 -13.41 13.10
CA CYS A 777 4.87 -13.69 13.24
C CYS A 777 5.31 -13.67 14.70
N ARG A 778 4.82 -12.68 15.47
CA ARG A 778 5.09 -12.52 16.91
C ARG A 778 4.62 -13.73 17.70
N LEU A 779 3.37 -14.13 17.52
CA LEU A 779 2.79 -15.28 18.22
C LEU A 779 3.41 -16.61 17.75
N SER A 780 3.58 -16.81 16.45
CA SER A 780 4.14 -18.04 15.89
C SER A 780 5.61 -18.25 16.28
N ALA A 781 6.44 -17.20 16.29
CA ALA A 781 7.84 -17.34 16.68
C ALA A 781 8.02 -17.69 18.17
N VAL A 782 7.14 -17.17 19.03
CA VAL A 782 7.07 -17.52 20.47
C VAL A 782 6.66 -18.98 20.63
N VAL A 783 5.50 -19.37 20.09
CA VAL A 783 4.91 -20.70 20.34
C VAL A 783 5.72 -21.82 19.68
N GLU A 784 6.38 -21.59 18.54
CA GLU A 784 7.38 -22.53 17.99
C GLU A 784 8.56 -22.77 18.97
N LEU A 785 9.00 -21.75 19.71
CA LEU A 785 10.10 -21.84 20.65
C LEU A 785 9.68 -22.51 21.96
N ASP A 786 8.48 -22.18 22.46
CA ASP A 786 7.85 -22.88 23.59
C ASP A 786 7.63 -24.37 23.28
N SER A 787 7.35 -24.73 22.03
CA SER A 787 7.17 -26.13 21.62
C SER A 787 8.48 -26.92 21.78
N LEU A 788 9.61 -26.35 21.38
CA LEU A 788 10.94 -26.93 21.60
C LEU A 788 11.30 -26.98 23.09
N ASN A 789 10.98 -25.92 23.85
CA ASN A 789 11.28 -25.82 25.28
C ASN A 789 10.45 -26.81 26.14
N THR A 790 9.16 -26.95 25.84
CA THR A 790 8.27 -27.94 26.48
C THR A 790 8.59 -29.37 26.04
N GLN A 791 8.99 -29.60 24.78
CA GLN A 791 9.50 -30.90 24.35
C GLN A 791 10.81 -31.27 25.05
N GLN A 792 11.69 -30.30 25.33
CA GLN A 792 12.89 -30.54 26.13
C GLN A 792 12.54 -30.82 27.60
N SER A 793 11.63 -30.03 28.19
CA SER A 793 11.09 -30.29 29.54
C SER A 793 10.53 -31.71 29.69
N LEU A 794 9.89 -32.25 28.64
CA LEU A 794 9.34 -33.61 28.61
C LEU A 794 10.41 -34.70 28.64
N ARG A 795 11.62 -34.43 28.11
CA ARG A 795 12.78 -35.33 28.12
C ARG A 795 13.58 -35.25 29.42
N GLU A 796 13.50 -34.11 30.12
CA GLU A 796 14.25 -33.82 31.34
C GLU A 796 13.44 -34.11 32.63
N ALA A 797 12.13 -34.31 32.53
CA ALA A 797 11.27 -34.66 33.66
C ALA A 797 11.56 -36.07 34.21
N ILE A 798 11.76 -36.17 35.54
CA ILE A 798 12.21 -37.41 36.20
C ILE A 798 11.07 -38.05 37.03
N SER A 799 10.30 -37.25 37.76
CA SER A 799 9.14 -37.74 38.53
C SER A 799 7.85 -37.72 37.72
N ASP A 800 6.89 -38.60 38.05
CA ASP A 800 5.56 -38.62 37.44
C ASP A 800 4.85 -37.26 37.52
N SER A 801 5.08 -36.50 38.61
CA SER A 801 4.52 -35.16 38.78
C SER A 801 5.08 -34.13 37.79
N GLU A 802 6.37 -34.22 37.47
CA GLU A 802 7.02 -33.37 36.47
C GLU A 802 6.64 -33.82 35.06
N VAL A 803 6.55 -35.13 34.82
CA VAL A 803 6.11 -35.70 33.53
C VAL A 803 4.68 -35.28 33.23
N ALA A 804 3.76 -35.34 34.21
CA ALA A 804 2.39 -34.84 34.07
C ALA A 804 2.35 -33.33 33.78
N ALA A 805 3.09 -32.52 34.55
CA ALA A 805 3.17 -31.07 34.34
C ALA A 805 3.88 -30.67 33.03
N ALA A 806 4.80 -31.48 32.51
CA ALA A 806 5.43 -31.29 31.21
C ALA A 806 4.49 -31.67 30.06
N LYS A 807 3.78 -32.80 30.16
CA LYS A 807 2.74 -33.20 29.21
C LYS A 807 1.64 -32.15 29.09
N GLN A 808 1.12 -31.64 30.21
CA GLN A 808 0.08 -30.61 30.23
C GLN A 808 0.54 -29.32 29.53
N ARG A 809 1.75 -28.82 29.85
CA ARG A 809 2.33 -27.64 29.19
C ARG A 809 2.55 -27.86 27.69
N HIS A 810 3.08 -29.02 27.30
CA HIS A 810 3.32 -29.33 25.89
C HIS A 810 2.01 -29.41 25.10
N GLN A 811 0.95 -30.00 25.67
CA GLN A 811 -0.36 -30.03 25.04
C GLN A 811 -0.92 -28.61 24.83
N GLN A 812 -0.91 -27.76 25.86
CA GLN A 812 -1.35 -26.35 25.74
C GLN A 812 -0.61 -25.61 24.61
N VAL A 813 0.69 -25.85 24.45
CA VAL A 813 1.48 -25.27 23.35
C VAL A 813 1.06 -25.83 21.99
N LEU A 814 0.78 -27.13 21.87
CA LEU A 814 0.24 -27.73 20.63
C LEU A 814 -1.16 -27.18 20.29
N ASP A 815 -1.99 -26.91 21.29
CA ASP A 815 -3.33 -26.32 21.13
C ASP A 815 -3.24 -24.88 20.60
N PHE A 816 -2.24 -24.09 21.05
CA PHE A 816 -1.95 -22.79 20.45
C PHE A 816 -1.44 -22.91 19.01
N ILE A 817 -0.52 -23.84 18.71
CA ILE A 817 -0.04 -24.07 17.32
C ILE A 817 -1.23 -24.36 16.41
N GLN A 818 -2.16 -25.21 16.82
CA GLN A 818 -3.34 -25.52 16.01
C GLN A 818 -4.20 -24.28 15.73
N GLN A 819 -4.52 -23.48 16.75
CA GLN A 819 -5.32 -22.26 16.57
C GLN A 819 -4.60 -21.23 15.67
N ILE A 820 -3.28 -21.10 15.79
CA ILE A 820 -2.45 -20.24 14.93
C ILE A 820 -2.45 -20.73 13.47
N ASP A 821 -2.29 -22.04 13.25
CA ASP A 821 -2.32 -22.64 11.92
C ASP A 821 -3.71 -22.57 11.27
N GLU A 822 -4.78 -22.64 12.06
CA GLU A 822 -6.16 -22.49 11.58
C GLU A 822 -6.44 -21.07 11.10
N VAL A 823 -6.08 -20.05 11.91
CA VAL A 823 -6.21 -18.63 11.53
C VAL A 823 -5.29 -18.27 10.35
N TRP A 824 -4.07 -18.81 10.30
CA TRP A 824 -3.17 -18.60 9.16
C TRP A 824 -3.69 -19.23 7.87
N ARG A 825 -4.31 -20.42 7.95
CA ARG A 825 -4.89 -21.12 6.79
C ARG A 825 -6.00 -20.33 6.12
N GLU A 826 -6.89 -19.70 6.88
CA GLU A 826 -8.01 -18.87 6.33
C GLU A 826 -7.52 -17.69 5.49
N MET A 827 -6.39 -17.11 5.89
CA MET A 827 -5.79 -15.95 5.21
C MET A 827 -4.97 -16.36 3.96
N ARG A 828 -4.67 -17.65 3.78
CA ARG A 828 -3.66 -18.16 2.83
C ARG A 828 -4.22 -18.48 1.43
N TRP A 829 -4.88 -17.49 0.81
CA TRP A 829 -5.54 -17.59 -0.50
C TRP A 829 -4.74 -18.33 -1.58
N ILE A 830 -3.41 -18.14 -1.62
CA ILE A 830 -2.55 -18.73 -2.66
C ILE A 830 -2.58 -20.25 -2.64
N MET A 831 -2.74 -20.89 -1.47
CA MET A 831 -2.86 -22.35 -1.40
C MET A 831 -4.19 -22.84 -1.99
N ASP A 832 -5.28 -22.12 -1.79
CA ASP A 832 -6.60 -22.51 -2.31
C ASP A 832 -6.67 -22.31 -3.83
N ALA A 833 -6.15 -21.18 -4.31
CA ALA A 833 -5.97 -20.94 -5.74
C ALA A 833 -5.15 -22.06 -6.42
N LEU A 834 -4.11 -22.58 -5.74
CA LEU A 834 -3.29 -23.68 -6.26
C LEU A 834 -4.00 -25.04 -6.24
N HIS A 835 -4.81 -25.34 -5.22
CA HIS A 835 -5.62 -26.57 -5.22
C HIS A 835 -6.64 -26.55 -6.36
N TYR A 836 -7.34 -25.43 -6.57
CA TYR A 836 -8.26 -25.21 -7.68
C TYR A 836 -7.56 -25.28 -9.05
N ALA A 837 -6.40 -24.63 -9.20
CA ALA A 837 -5.65 -24.57 -10.45
C ALA A 837 -5.04 -25.92 -10.87
N ARG A 838 -4.81 -26.84 -9.93
CA ARG A 838 -4.36 -28.22 -10.20
C ARG A 838 -5.49 -29.22 -10.47
N TYR A 839 -6.74 -28.88 -10.12
CA TYR A 839 -7.89 -29.74 -10.41
C TYR A 839 -8.23 -29.72 -11.92
N LYS A 840 -8.63 -30.89 -12.44
CA LYS A 840 -8.86 -31.12 -13.89
C LYS A 840 -10.30 -31.47 -14.29
N GLN A 841 -11.17 -31.77 -13.32
CA GLN A 841 -12.53 -32.27 -13.53
C GLN A 841 -13.45 -31.75 -12.42
N PRO A 842 -14.56 -31.04 -12.71
CA PRO A 842 -14.90 -30.43 -14.01
C PRO A 842 -13.93 -29.28 -14.37
N VAL A 843 -14.20 -28.53 -15.43
CA VAL A 843 -13.36 -27.41 -15.89
C VAL A 843 -13.39 -26.27 -14.87
N SER A 844 -12.39 -26.21 -13.98
CA SER A 844 -12.28 -25.14 -12.98
C SER A 844 -11.83 -23.82 -13.60
N GLY A 845 -12.79 -22.97 -13.97
CA GLY A 845 -12.59 -21.54 -14.27
C GLY A 845 -12.92 -21.11 -15.70
N LEU A 846 -13.16 -19.81 -15.87
CA LEU A 846 -13.49 -19.19 -17.16
C LEU A 846 -12.29 -19.27 -18.13
N SER A 847 -12.38 -20.13 -19.14
CA SER A 847 -11.37 -20.24 -20.22
C SER A 847 -11.19 -18.90 -20.94
N ILE A 848 -9.95 -18.47 -21.17
CA ILE A 848 -9.70 -17.21 -21.89
C ILE A 848 -10.16 -17.24 -23.35
N THR A 849 -10.42 -18.43 -23.92
CA THR A 849 -11.00 -18.57 -25.26
C THR A 849 -12.45 -18.07 -25.36
N LYS A 850 -13.15 -17.90 -24.23
CA LYS A 850 -14.45 -17.19 -24.17
C LYS A 850 -14.29 -15.66 -24.07
N LEU A 851 -13.06 -15.15 -23.93
CA LEU A 851 -12.76 -13.72 -23.80
C LEU A 851 -11.98 -13.18 -25.01
N ILE A 852 -11.11 -13.98 -25.61
CA ILE A 852 -10.24 -13.63 -26.73
C ILE A 852 -10.43 -14.68 -27.83
N ASP A 853 -10.86 -14.25 -29.02
CA ASP A 853 -10.77 -15.08 -30.22
C ASP A 853 -9.29 -15.33 -30.56
N THR A 854 -8.93 -16.59 -30.81
CA THR A 854 -7.54 -17.01 -31.10
C THR A 854 -7.28 -17.23 -32.59
N SER A 855 -8.21 -16.83 -33.46
CA SER A 855 -8.09 -16.92 -34.92
C SER A 855 -7.28 -15.77 -35.54
N ASP A 856 -7.38 -14.54 -35.04
CA ASP A 856 -6.75 -13.34 -35.61
C ASP A 856 -5.22 -13.48 -35.84
N GLU A 857 -4.48 -14.03 -34.87
CA GLU A 857 -3.03 -14.25 -35.00
C GLU A 857 -2.66 -15.19 -36.16
N GLN A 858 -3.57 -16.06 -36.61
CA GLN A 858 -3.31 -16.98 -37.72
C GLN A 858 -3.37 -16.28 -39.09
N ASN A 859 -4.21 -15.26 -39.23
CA ASN A 859 -4.35 -14.50 -40.47
C ASN A 859 -3.14 -13.59 -40.73
N LEU A 860 -2.64 -12.90 -39.70
CA LEU A 860 -1.41 -12.09 -39.79
C LEU A 860 -0.19 -12.92 -40.22
N LYS A 861 -0.07 -14.18 -39.78
CA LYS A 861 1.02 -15.07 -40.20
C LYS A 861 0.88 -15.55 -41.65
N LYS A 862 -0.33 -15.72 -42.19
CA LYS A 862 -0.52 -16.00 -43.63
C LYS A 862 -0.05 -14.85 -44.51
N ILE A 863 -0.39 -13.61 -44.15
CA ILE A 863 -0.03 -12.41 -44.92
C ILE A 863 1.49 -12.20 -44.94
N ASN A 864 2.16 -12.39 -43.81
CA ASN A 864 3.61 -12.16 -43.68
C ASN A 864 4.48 -13.30 -44.25
N SER A 865 3.91 -14.32 -44.91
CA SER A 865 4.64 -15.51 -45.41
C SER A 865 5.02 -15.46 -46.89
N THR A 866 4.89 -14.32 -47.58
CA THR A 866 5.15 -14.21 -49.03
C THR A 866 6.00 -13.00 -49.42
N SER A 867 7.30 -13.01 -49.07
CA SER A 867 8.32 -12.24 -49.82
C SER A 867 9.73 -12.83 -49.67
N SER A 868 10.52 -12.73 -50.76
CA SER A 868 11.98 -12.93 -50.87
C SER A 868 12.64 -14.12 -50.15
N HIS A 869 12.79 -15.20 -50.92
CA HIS A 869 13.94 -16.12 -50.84
C HIS A 869 15.25 -15.37 -51.10
N ILE A 870 16.37 -15.72 -50.45
CA ILE A 870 17.74 -15.65 -51.00
C ILE A 870 18.73 -16.46 -50.14
N ASP A 871 19.59 -17.20 -50.83
CA ASP A 871 20.85 -17.87 -50.47
C ASP A 871 21.02 -18.59 -49.11
N CYS A 872 21.00 -19.92 -49.19
CA CYS A 872 21.57 -20.82 -48.19
C CYS A 872 23.01 -21.20 -48.56
N LEU A 873 23.91 -21.28 -47.57
CA LEU A 873 25.14 -22.07 -47.64
C LEU A 873 25.10 -23.19 -46.57
N PRO A 874 25.52 -24.43 -46.88
CA PRO A 874 25.35 -25.56 -45.98
C PRO A 874 26.41 -25.61 -44.87
N SER A 875 25.97 -25.90 -43.65
CA SER A 875 26.86 -26.26 -42.54
C SER A 875 27.29 -27.74 -42.64
N PRO A 876 28.48 -28.11 -42.13
CA PRO A 876 29.06 -29.44 -42.34
C PRO A 876 28.40 -30.56 -41.51
N SER A 877 28.51 -31.79 -42.02
CA SER A 877 27.97 -33.02 -41.41
C SER A 877 28.64 -33.40 -40.08
N PRO A 878 27.90 -34.02 -39.14
CA PRO A 878 28.45 -34.46 -37.85
C PRO A 878 29.44 -35.63 -37.97
N SER A 879 30.43 -35.65 -37.08
CA SER A 879 31.42 -36.74 -36.94
C SER A 879 30.89 -37.92 -36.09
N PRO A 880 31.44 -39.15 -36.24
CA PRO A 880 30.75 -40.39 -35.87
C PRO A 880 30.87 -40.82 -34.39
N GLU A 881 30.01 -41.78 -34.01
CA GLU A 881 29.93 -42.34 -32.65
C GLU A 881 31.16 -43.18 -32.25
N MET A 882 31.60 -43.07 -30.98
CA MET A 882 32.62 -43.95 -30.41
C MET A 882 32.06 -45.35 -30.07
N HIS A 883 32.38 -46.34 -30.89
CA HIS A 883 32.08 -47.75 -30.57
C HIS A 883 32.82 -48.26 -29.32
N ARG A 884 32.07 -48.84 -28.40
CA ARG A 884 32.58 -49.43 -27.15
C ARG A 884 33.10 -50.86 -27.42
N ARG A 885 34.42 -51.06 -27.32
CA ARG A 885 35.07 -52.37 -27.58
C ARG A 885 34.50 -53.48 -26.66
N LYS A 886 34.24 -54.66 -27.23
CA LYS A 886 34.08 -55.91 -26.48
C LYS A 886 35.44 -56.54 -26.21
N ALA A 887 35.60 -57.20 -25.07
CA ALA A 887 36.71 -58.11 -24.83
C ALA A 887 36.46 -59.46 -25.54
N VAL A 888 37.54 -60.13 -25.94
CA VAL A 888 37.55 -61.49 -26.48
C VAL A 888 38.38 -62.35 -25.55
N SER A 889 37.82 -63.48 -25.10
CA SER A 889 38.55 -64.50 -24.35
C SER A 889 39.11 -65.55 -25.30
N GLY A 890 40.43 -65.57 -25.50
CA GLY A 890 41.11 -66.72 -26.10
C GLY A 890 41.18 -67.89 -25.12
N LYS A 891 41.22 -69.12 -25.65
CA LYS A 891 41.60 -70.31 -24.88
C LYS A 891 43.07 -70.63 -25.13
N GLN A 892 43.87 -70.67 -24.06
CA GLN A 892 44.80 -71.76 -23.76
C GLN A 892 45.18 -71.67 -22.27
#